data_AF-A0A662XG05-F1
#
_entry.id   AF-A0A662XG05-F1
#
_cell.length_a   1.000
_cell.length_b   1.000
_cell.length_c   1.000
_cell.angle_alpha   90.00
_cell.angle_beta   90.00
_cell.angle_gamma   90.00
#
_symmetry.space_group_name_H-M   'P 1'
#
loop_
_entity.id
_entity.type
_entity.pdbx_description
1 polymer ?
#
loop_
_entity_poly.entity_id
_entity_poly.type
_entity_poly.pdbx_seq_one_letter_code
_entity_poly.pdbx_strand_id
1 'polypeptide(L)'
;MTTIFRSPHPDVSIPEDAAIWNKLEQHASQKRDKAALICGMTERTLSFAQVLEQAQQICAGLAANGIRKGDGVELTARAMYACGARVSFLEVDADHILAVLPFFHIMATMIFHVTLFKGMALIVLPKFEPHSFLRVVEQYKLENVNIAPPLIMFFAKHPAVDKYDVSALTRLVSGGAPLGEELKSAVAKRLGVPVMQSYGLTELAGAATNSRPTAFRDGASGQLLPNTELRVRCLTTGGDLPANRRGELLIRCPAMMKGYFNNPEASRDAFTDDGFLRTGDVGYIDDDGFVFIIDRLKEMIKYKGHQVAPAELEDVLNSHPLVADSCCVRGFDWATGEEIPKAFVVLKDGNAALTSDGLMAFVASKVAGYKRVREVEFIDVIPKSLSGKILRRELQLVQDKTLGAVRALRSHLSISSFLHLRSVAQAKPPKPPPSIAKCFAMIFTSPHPKIPIPQDQTIWSMLELHARESGHKPAFICGLTEKTLTFAQTLEKAKAVCAGLSAHGIKKGDIVILHSFNCLEYPVVFLALNRLGAICSPSSPMFNGKELADQIEIAKATAVIGHKIFGDVVVEGAALGGIKPHQVYLFGQGEASVPAETIEYVLEQHLIAKKLPFPNLPPMDPTNVVALPFSSGTTGRPKGVELTGRAMLATAIQTSALEDDLTYVLGMLPFFHILATLIFHATIFKALPMVILPRFEPESFLRVVVKYKMAKLSLAPPLVLFMAKHPIVDKFDLSHVTVLASGGAPLGKELEHAIMKRLGAKVLQGYGMTEFAGAVSNSTDTHARDGSTGRLLPNVEMKVKDLVTNADLHANQTGELLFRTPSMMKGYYNNPEANRATFTEDGFVRTGDIGYIDEDGYVFIVDRLKELIKYKGHQVAPAELEDVLNHHSSVADSCCVRGKDPETGEEIPKAFVVLTEGAKDVSEGELMDFVAERVAGFKRVRELEFIAAIPKSLAGKVLRKELQDLQNHKIQQAKLRLQSRL
;
A
#
# COMPACT_ATOMS: atom_id res chain seq x y z
N MET A 1 -2.34 -30.32 -42.23
CA MET A 1 -2.17 -31.25 -41.09
C MET A 1 -2.22 -30.43 -39.82
N THR A 2 -3.23 -30.62 -39.00
CA THR A 2 -3.44 -29.95 -37.69
C THR A 2 -2.61 -30.72 -36.66
N THR A 3 -1.43 -30.21 -36.31
CA THR A 3 -0.50 -30.92 -35.41
C THR A 3 -0.87 -30.66 -33.95
N ILE A 4 -1.74 -31.50 -33.41
CA ILE A 4 -2.13 -31.49 -31.99
C ILE A 4 -1.30 -32.55 -31.25
N PHE A 5 -0.47 -32.10 -30.31
CA PHE A 5 0.35 -32.99 -29.49
C PHE A 5 -0.46 -33.44 -28.27
N ARG A 6 -0.61 -34.77 -28.10
CA ARG A 6 -1.36 -35.38 -26.99
C ARG A 6 -0.41 -36.12 -26.06
N SER A 7 -0.57 -35.91 -24.75
CA SER A 7 0.17 -36.69 -23.74
C SER A 7 -0.31 -38.16 -23.72
N PRO A 8 0.59 -39.17 -23.80
CA PRO A 8 0.21 -40.58 -23.69
C PRO A 8 -0.27 -40.94 -22.27
N HIS A 9 -1.18 -41.92 -22.19
CA HIS A 9 -2.10 -42.22 -21.07
C HIS A 9 -1.46 -42.57 -19.71
N PRO A 10 -2.21 -42.41 -18.59
CA PRO A 10 -3.22 -43.41 -18.17
C PRO A 10 -4.66 -42.87 -18.10
N ASP A 11 -5.65 -43.77 -18.11
CA ASP A 11 -7.08 -43.47 -18.01
C ASP A 11 -7.48 -43.00 -16.60
N VAL A 12 -7.14 -41.74 -16.28
CA VAL A 12 -7.76 -41.04 -15.15
C VAL A 12 -9.18 -40.66 -15.56
N SER A 13 -10.12 -41.60 -15.43
CA SER A 13 -11.54 -41.26 -15.40
C SER A 13 -11.78 -40.29 -14.25
N ILE A 14 -12.42 -39.16 -14.54
CA ILE A 14 -12.77 -38.14 -13.54
C ILE A 14 -14.26 -38.30 -13.24
N PRO A 15 -14.64 -38.87 -12.08
CA PRO A 15 -16.04 -39.03 -11.72
C PRO A 15 -16.69 -37.67 -11.50
N GLU A 16 -17.94 -37.50 -11.91
CA GLU A 16 -18.63 -36.23 -11.79
C GLU A 16 -19.14 -36.01 -10.34
N ASP A 17 -18.81 -34.83 -9.83
CA ASP A 17 -19.42 -34.08 -8.72
C ASP A 17 -19.42 -34.60 -7.27
N ALA A 18 -18.99 -35.83 -6.97
CA ALA A 18 -18.87 -36.32 -5.56
C ALA A 18 -17.44 -36.65 -5.07
N ALA A 19 -16.43 -36.62 -5.95
CA ALA A 19 -15.18 -37.37 -5.74
C ALA A 19 -14.20 -36.85 -4.67
N ILE A 20 -14.12 -35.52 -4.43
CA ILE A 20 -13.13 -34.96 -3.48
C ILE A 20 -13.44 -35.40 -2.04
N TRP A 21 -14.69 -35.28 -1.61
CA TRP A 21 -15.12 -35.64 -0.26
C TRP A 21 -14.98 -37.13 0.00
N ASN A 22 -15.47 -37.98 -0.92
CA ASN A 22 -15.32 -39.43 -0.80
C ASN A 22 -13.84 -39.87 -0.69
N LYS A 23 -12.94 -39.22 -1.45
CA LYS A 23 -11.50 -39.54 -1.39
C LYS A 23 -10.84 -39.02 -0.10
N LEU A 24 -11.24 -37.85 0.38
CA LEU A 24 -10.83 -37.31 1.68
C LEU A 24 -11.30 -38.19 2.84
N GLU A 25 -12.55 -38.66 2.81
CA GLU A 25 -13.13 -39.58 3.80
C GLU A 25 -12.44 -40.94 3.77
N GLN A 26 -12.17 -41.48 2.59
CA GLN A 26 -11.37 -42.70 2.43
C GLN A 26 -9.96 -42.51 3.01
N HIS A 27 -9.27 -41.39 2.70
CA HIS A 27 -7.94 -41.11 3.23
C HIS A 27 -7.96 -40.87 4.75
N ALA A 28 -8.94 -40.15 5.27
CA ALA A 28 -9.11 -39.90 6.71
C ALA A 28 -9.46 -41.18 7.48
N SER A 29 -10.15 -42.15 6.87
CA SER A 29 -10.36 -43.46 7.50
C SER A 29 -9.07 -44.30 7.55
N GLN A 30 -8.26 -44.28 6.49
CA GLN A 30 -7.02 -45.07 6.38
C GLN A 30 -5.80 -44.45 7.10
N LYS A 31 -5.73 -43.11 7.16
CA LYS A 31 -4.60 -42.34 7.71
C LYS A 31 -5.03 -41.45 8.90
N ARG A 32 -6.04 -41.91 9.65
CA ARG A 32 -6.78 -41.13 10.68
C ARG A 32 -5.89 -40.31 11.63
N ASP A 33 -4.81 -40.92 12.11
CA ASP A 33 -3.91 -40.37 13.12
C ASP A 33 -2.59 -39.83 12.52
N LYS A 34 -2.41 -39.90 11.19
CA LYS A 34 -1.26 -39.28 10.51
C LYS A 34 -1.50 -37.78 10.34
N ALA A 35 -0.43 -37.00 10.49
CA ALA A 35 -0.44 -35.56 10.19
C ALA A 35 -0.79 -35.31 8.72
N ALA A 36 -1.70 -34.37 8.48
CA ALA A 36 -2.11 -33.87 7.17
C ALA A 36 -1.63 -32.44 6.94
N LEU A 37 -1.61 -31.62 8.01
CA LEU A 37 -1.06 -30.26 8.03
C LEU A 37 -0.07 -30.15 9.18
N ILE A 38 1.06 -29.49 8.94
CA ILE A 38 2.10 -29.19 9.95
C ILE A 38 2.47 -27.71 9.82
N CYS A 39 2.40 -26.93 10.90
CA CYS A 39 2.92 -25.57 10.90
C CYS A 39 4.45 -25.57 11.05
N GLY A 40 5.20 -25.24 10.00
CA GLY A 40 6.69 -25.27 10.02
C GLY A 40 7.36 -24.26 10.98
N MET A 41 6.58 -23.37 11.59
CA MET A 41 7.05 -22.43 12.61
C MET A 41 6.74 -22.84 14.05
N THR A 42 5.69 -23.63 14.29
CA THR A 42 5.21 -23.97 15.65
C THR A 42 5.05 -25.46 15.89
N GLU A 43 5.35 -26.29 14.89
CA GLU A 43 5.19 -27.75 14.86
C GLU A 43 3.78 -28.27 15.14
N ARG A 44 2.79 -27.38 15.32
CA ARG A 44 1.38 -27.74 15.49
C ARG A 44 0.92 -28.54 14.28
N THR A 45 0.46 -29.76 14.53
CA THR A 45 -0.10 -30.64 13.51
C THR A 45 -1.63 -30.69 13.56
N LEU A 46 -2.24 -31.06 12.43
CA LEU A 46 -3.62 -31.53 12.34
C LEU A 46 -3.62 -32.86 11.58
N SER A 47 -4.38 -33.83 12.05
CA SER A 47 -4.54 -35.13 11.37
C SER A 47 -5.53 -35.06 10.21
N PHE A 48 -5.51 -36.05 9.31
CA PHE A 48 -6.48 -36.12 8.19
C PHE A 48 -7.94 -36.09 8.67
N ALA A 49 -8.25 -36.70 9.81
CA ALA A 49 -9.58 -36.65 10.41
C ALA A 49 -9.97 -35.24 10.88
N GLN A 50 -9.06 -34.52 11.55
CA GLN A 50 -9.31 -33.16 12.04
C GLN A 50 -9.46 -32.15 10.88
N VAL A 51 -8.72 -32.34 9.79
CA VAL A 51 -8.84 -31.51 8.57
C VAL A 51 -10.19 -31.72 7.90
N LEU A 52 -10.64 -32.98 7.78
CA LEU A 52 -11.95 -33.33 7.23
C LEU A 52 -13.10 -32.73 8.06
N GLU A 53 -13.05 -32.89 9.38
CA GLU A 53 -14.07 -32.36 10.31
C GLU A 53 -14.18 -30.83 10.20
N GLN A 54 -13.06 -30.12 10.24
CA GLN A 54 -13.04 -28.65 10.09
C GLN A 54 -13.55 -28.22 8.70
N ALA A 55 -13.18 -28.93 7.64
CA ALA A 55 -13.65 -28.62 6.29
C ALA A 55 -15.17 -28.81 6.16
N GLN A 56 -15.75 -29.87 6.74
CA GLN A 56 -17.20 -30.10 6.77
C GLN A 56 -17.93 -28.99 7.55
N GLN A 57 -17.41 -28.59 8.73
CA GLN A 57 -17.96 -27.47 9.51
C GLN A 57 -17.93 -26.14 8.75
N ILE A 58 -16.81 -25.82 8.09
CA ILE A 58 -16.66 -24.61 7.28
C ILE A 58 -17.61 -24.63 6.08
N CYS A 59 -17.74 -25.75 5.38
CA CYS A 59 -18.66 -25.86 4.24
C CYS A 59 -20.14 -25.74 4.67
N ALA A 60 -20.53 -26.31 5.81
CA ALA A 60 -21.87 -26.08 6.37
C ALA A 60 -22.10 -24.60 6.72
N GLY A 61 -21.11 -23.95 7.32
CA GLY A 61 -21.15 -22.51 7.62
C GLY A 61 -21.24 -21.63 6.37
N LEU A 62 -20.52 -21.96 5.30
CA LEU A 62 -20.56 -21.23 4.02
C LEU A 62 -21.88 -21.47 3.26
N ALA A 63 -22.44 -22.67 3.32
CA ALA A 63 -23.76 -22.96 2.77
C ALA A 63 -24.87 -22.16 3.47
N ALA A 64 -24.75 -21.95 4.78
CA ALA A 64 -25.71 -21.18 5.57
C ALA A 64 -25.61 -19.65 5.38
N ASN A 65 -24.40 -19.12 5.11
CA ASN A 65 -24.14 -17.68 5.06
C ASN A 65 -23.92 -17.12 3.64
N GLY A 66 -23.86 -17.98 2.62
CA GLY A 66 -23.57 -17.62 1.24
C GLY A 66 -22.09 -17.36 0.97
N ILE A 67 -21.69 -17.54 -0.29
CA ILE A 67 -20.32 -17.28 -0.77
C ILE A 67 -20.30 -15.88 -1.40
N ARG A 68 -19.51 -14.96 -0.84
CA ARG A 68 -19.28 -13.65 -1.46
C ARG A 68 -18.53 -13.84 -2.78
N LYS A 69 -19.05 -13.21 -3.84
CA LYS A 69 -18.44 -13.27 -5.17
C LYS A 69 -17.44 -12.12 -5.33
N GLY A 70 -16.37 -12.37 -6.07
CA GLY A 70 -15.35 -11.38 -6.42
C GLY A 70 -14.71 -11.72 -7.75
N ASP A 71 -14.01 -10.75 -8.36
CA ASP A 71 -13.43 -10.90 -9.69
C ASP A 71 -12.30 -11.94 -9.71
N GLY A 72 -12.31 -12.83 -10.69
CA GLY A 72 -11.35 -13.94 -10.74
C GLY A 72 -11.61 -14.96 -11.85
N VAL A 73 -10.91 -16.08 -11.77
CA VAL A 73 -11.06 -17.23 -12.69
C VAL A 73 -12.06 -18.21 -12.09
N GLU A 74 -13.12 -18.57 -12.82
CA GLU A 74 -14.08 -19.60 -12.39
C GLU A 74 -13.44 -21.00 -12.54
N LEU A 75 -12.86 -21.52 -11.47
CA LEU A 75 -12.40 -22.89 -11.38
C LEU A 75 -13.50 -23.79 -10.79
N THR A 76 -13.82 -24.89 -11.48
CA THR A 76 -14.78 -25.88 -10.99
C THR A 76 -14.12 -26.86 -10.02
N ALA A 77 -14.91 -27.52 -9.17
CA ALA A 77 -14.41 -28.62 -8.32
C ALA A 77 -13.76 -29.73 -9.17
N ARG A 78 -14.32 -30.01 -10.35
CA ARG A 78 -13.76 -30.91 -11.37
C ARG A 78 -12.38 -30.47 -11.87
N ALA A 79 -12.19 -29.17 -12.17
CA ALA A 79 -10.91 -28.64 -12.62
C ALA A 79 -9.82 -28.77 -11.53
N MET A 80 -10.17 -28.45 -10.28
CA MET A 80 -9.25 -28.60 -9.14
C MET A 80 -8.91 -30.07 -8.86
N TYR A 81 -9.88 -30.98 -8.91
CA TYR A 81 -9.66 -32.43 -8.81
C TYR A 81 -8.75 -32.93 -9.94
N ALA A 82 -9.02 -32.51 -11.18
CA ALA A 82 -8.23 -32.91 -12.34
C ALA A 82 -6.78 -32.43 -12.27
N CYS A 83 -6.54 -31.22 -11.76
CA CYS A 83 -5.19 -30.70 -11.54
C CYS A 83 -4.45 -31.54 -10.49
N GLY A 84 -5.05 -31.74 -9.31
CA GLY A 84 -4.49 -32.59 -8.26
C GLY A 84 -4.17 -34.01 -8.74
N ALA A 85 -5.07 -34.63 -9.52
CA ALA A 85 -4.87 -35.94 -10.11
C ALA A 85 -3.69 -35.98 -11.11
N ARG A 86 -3.64 -35.03 -12.05
CA ARG A 86 -2.63 -35.00 -13.12
C ARG A 86 -1.22 -34.70 -12.59
N VAL A 87 -1.11 -33.83 -11.57
CA VAL A 87 0.17 -33.49 -10.96
C VAL A 87 0.64 -34.57 -9.99
N SER A 88 -0.25 -35.10 -9.15
CA SER A 88 0.11 -36.20 -8.22
C SER A 88 0.54 -37.48 -8.95
N PHE A 89 0.04 -37.75 -10.16
CA PHE A 89 0.52 -38.86 -10.99
C PHE A 89 2.02 -38.75 -11.34
N LEU A 90 2.58 -37.54 -11.41
CA LEU A 90 3.99 -37.31 -11.71
C LEU A 90 4.88 -37.02 -10.49
N GLU A 91 4.27 -36.74 -9.33
CA GLU A 91 5.02 -36.51 -8.10
C GLU A 91 5.43 -37.85 -7.46
N VAL A 92 6.64 -37.89 -6.90
CA VAL A 92 7.15 -39.05 -6.17
C VAL A 92 6.36 -39.27 -4.86
N ASP A 93 6.36 -40.49 -4.36
CA ASP A 93 5.81 -40.75 -3.03
C ASP A 93 6.80 -40.27 -1.97
N ALA A 94 6.33 -39.43 -1.04
CA ALA A 94 7.09 -38.93 0.10
C ALA A 94 6.14 -38.67 1.29
N ASP A 95 6.66 -38.62 2.51
CA ASP A 95 5.81 -38.36 3.68
C ASP A 95 5.41 -36.88 3.82
N HIS A 96 6.25 -35.95 3.33
CA HIS A 96 6.12 -34.51 3.54
C HIS A 96 6.31 -33.70 2.24
N ILE A 97 5.64 -32.56 2.13
CA ILE A 97 5.92 -31.53 1.12
C ILE A 97 5.68 -30.14 1.70
N LEU A 98 6.42 -29.14 1.23
CA LEU A 98 6.39 -27.78 1.76
C LEU A 98 5.55 -26.83 0.89
N ALA A 99 4.56 -26.17 1.51
CA ALA A 99 3.95 -24.94 1.03
C ALA A 99 4.58 -23.72 1.73
N VAL A 100 5.52 -23.09 1.03
CA VAL A 100 6.13 -21.79 1.39
C VAL A 100 5.52 -20.61 0.61
N LEU A 101 4.66 -20.90 -0.37
CA LEU A 101 4.00 -19.89 -1.21
C LEU A 101 2.58 -19.58 -0.67
N PRO A 102 2.09 -18.34 -0.83
CA PRO A 102 0.76 -17.95 -0.33
C PRO A 102 -0.38 -18.77 -0.96
N PHE A 103 -1.36 -19.21 -0.16
CA PHE A 103 -2.49 -20.03 -0.64
C PHE A 103 -3.47 -19.31 -1.59
N PHE A 104 -3.36 -18.00 -1.78
CA PHE A 104 -4.07 -17.30 -2.87
C PHE A 104 -3.42 -17.53 -4.25
N HIS A 105 -2.18 -18.03 -4.30
CA HIS A 105 -1.48 -18.32 -5.55
C HIS A 105 -1.72 -19.78 -5.96
N ILE A 106 -2.16 -19.98 -7.21
CA ILE A 106 -2.66 -21.27 -7.70
C ILE A 106 -1.69 -22.45 -7.50
N MET A 107 -0.37 -22.21 -7.58
CA MET A 107 0.63 -23.26 -7.34
C MET A 107 0.59 -23.81 -5.90
N ALA A 108 0.33 -22.97 -4.89
CA ALA A 108 0.20 -23.43 -3.50
C ALA A 108 -1.10 -24.22 -3.29
N THR A 109 -2.20 -23.78 -3.91
CA THR A 109 -3.49 -24.50 -3.93
C THR A 109 -3.37 -25.85 -4.64
N MET A 110 -2.62 -25.93 -5.74
CA MET A 110 -2.31 -27.17 -6.47
C MET A 110 -1.53 -28.15 -5.59
N ILE A 111 -0.47 -27.68 -4.90
CA ILE A 111 0.34 -28.51 -3.99
C ILE A 111 -0.54 -29.09 -2.86
N PHE A 112 -1.45 -28.29 -2.29
CA PHE A 112 -2.44 -28.78 -1.32
C PHE A 112 -3.33 -29.89 -1.90
N HIS A 113 -3.73 -29.83 -3.18
CA HIS A 113 -4.49 -30.94 -3.79
C HIS A 113 -3.62 -32.19 -4.01
N VAL A 114 -2.33 -32.04 -4.34
CA VAL A 114 -1.39 -33.17 -4.47
C VAL A 114 -1.26 -33.94 -3.16
N THR A 115 -1.18 -33.25 -2.01
CA THR A 115 -1.07 -33.95 -0.70
C THR A 115 -2.31 -34.75 -0.36
N LEU A 116 -3.51 -34.28 -0.73
CA LEU A 116 -4.75 -35.06 -0.57
C LEU A 116 -4.79 -36.29 -1.49
N PHE A 117 -4.21 -36.20 -2.68
CA PHE A 117 -4.20 -37.31 -3.64
C PHE A 117 -3.23 -38.45 -3.27
N LYS A 118 -2.12 -38.11 -2.61
CA LYS A 118 -1.06 -39.03 -2.14
C LYS A 118 -1.19 -39.37 -0.64
N GLY A 119 -1.95 -38.58 0.11
CA GLY A 119 -2.04 -38.64 1.57
C GLY A 119 -0.72 -38.30 2.26
N MET A 120 -0.09 -37.20 1.85
CA MET A 120 1.16 -36.64 2.40
C MET A 120 0.84 -35.57 3.45
N ALA A 121 1.76 -35.32 4.38
CA ALA A 121 1.69 -34.16 5.26
C ALA A 121 2.12 -32.89 4.51
N LEU A 122 1.26 -31.88 4.45
CA LEU A 122 1.62 -30.56 3.95
C LEU A 122 2.20 -29.72 5.09
N ILE A 123 3.49 -29.38 4.99
CA ILE A 123 4.13 -28.43 5.88
C ILE A 123 3.82 -27.03 5.37
N VAL A 124 3.19 -26.20 6.19
CA VAL A 124 2.80 -24.83 5.87
C VAL A 124 3.76 -23.87 6.58
N LEU A 125 4.40 -22.98 5.82
CA LEU A 125 5.22 -21.90 6.37
C LEU A 125 4.47 -20.56 6.18
N PRO A 126 3.90 -19.95 7.24
CA PRO A 126 3.05 -18.76 7.12
C PRO A 126 3.71 -17.53 6.47
N LYS A 127 5.04 -17.44 6.58
CA LYS A 127 5.89 -16.46 5.89
C LYS A 127 7.24 -17.10 5.58
N PHE A 128 7.90 -16.69 4.51
CA PHE A 128 9.30 -17.08 4.30
C PHE A 128 10.19 -16.40 5.34
N GLU A 129 10.95 -17.19 6.09
CA GLU A 129 12.01 -16.75 6.99
C GLU A 129 13.19 -17.72 6.78
N PRO A 130 14.39 -17.24 6.40
CA PRO A 130 15.54 -18.06 6.02
C PRO A 130 15.84 -19.28 6.90
N HIS A 131 15.90 -19.08 8.21
CA HIS A 131 16.32 -20.11 9.16
C HIS A 131 15.21 -21.12 9.43
N SER A 132 13.96 -20.68 9.57
CA SER A 132 12.81 -21.57 9.72
C SER A 132 12.53 -22.37 8.45
N PHE A 133 12.75 -21.78 7.27
CA PHE A 133 12.65 -22.48 5.99
C PHE A 133 13.71 -23.58 5.87
N LEU A 134 14.98 -23.26 6.12
CA LEU A 134 16.07 -24.24 6.04
C LEU A 134 15.97 -25.33 7.12
N ARG A 135 15.59 -24.98 8.35
CA ARG A 135 15.28 -25.95 9.41
C ARG A 135 14.20 -26.93 8.98
N VAL A 136 13.14 -26.47 8.30
CA VAL A 136 12.08 -27.37 7.78
C VAL A 136 12.60 -28.28 6.66
N VAL A 137 13.47 -27.80 5.77
CA VAL A 137 14.10 -28.63 4.72
C VAL A 137 14.95 -29.74 5.34
N GLU A 138 15.76 -29.41 6.35
CA GLU A 138 16.61 -30.33 7.11
C GLU A 138 15.81 -31.33 7.95
N GLN A 139 14.95 -30.84 8.84
CA GLN A 139 14.18 -31.62 9.81
C GLN A 139 13.28 -32.67 9.16
N TYR A 140 12.62 -32.31 8.06
CA TYR A 140 11.70 -33.19 7.33
C TYR A 140 12.35 -33.85 6.10
N LYS A 141 13.67 -33.68 5.92
CA LYS A 141 14.49 -34.26 4.84
C LYS A 141 13.84 -34.12 3.47
N LEU A 142 13.45 -32.89 3.13
CA LEU A 142 12.67 -32.63 1.93
C LEU A 142 13.49 -32.89 0.66
N GLU A 143 13.07 -33.88 -0.14
CA GLU A 143 13.73 -34.23 -1.41
C GLU A 143 13.41 -33.27 -2.56
N ASN A 144 12.26 -32.59 -2.48
CA ASN A 144 11.73 -31.70 -3.51
C ASN A 144 11.12 -30.46 -2.83
N VAL A 145 11.43 -29.27 -3.35
CA VAL A 145 10.80 -28.02 -2.90
C VAL A 145 10.33 -27.21 -4.10
N ASN A 146 9.03 -26.90 -4.11
CA ASN A 146 8.37 -26.08 -5.13
C ASN A 146 8.42 -24.61 -4.71
N ILE A 147 9.11 -23.77 -5.49
CA ILE A 147 9.47 -22.41 -5.10
C ILE A 147 9.46 -21.43 -6.28
N ALA A 148 9.53 -20.13 -5.97
CA ALA A 148 9.68 -19.07 -6.97
C ALA A 148 11.17 -18.70 -7.19
N PRO A 149 11.53 -18.06 -8.32
CA PRO A 149 12.93 -17.70 -8.61
C PRO A 149 13.74 -16.96 -7.52
N PRO A 150 13.16 -16.09 -6.66
CA PRO A 150 13.90 -15.49 -5.54
C PRO A 150 14.43 -16.52 -4.53
N LEU A 151 13.71 -17.62 -4.33
CA LEU A 151 14.13 -18.69 -3.42
C LEU A 151 15.17 -19.60 -4.08
N ILE A 152 15.19 -19.71 -5.41
CA ILE A 152 16.32 -20.27 -6.15
C ILE A 152 17.57 -19.39 -5.93
N MET A 153 17.43 -18.07 -6.00
CA MET A 153 18.53 -17.12 -5.70
C MET A 153 19.01 -17.23 -4.25
N PHE A 154 18.09 -17.43 -3.30
CA PHE A 154 18.43 -17.72 -1.90
C PHE A 154 19.28 -18.98 -1.78
N PHE A 155 18.85 -20.11 -2.36
CA PHE A 155 19.64 -21.35 -2.40
C PHE A 155 21.00 -21.16 -3.10
N ALA A 156 21.06 -20.36 -4.18
CA ALA A 156 22.29 -20.12 -4.93
C ALA A 156 23.33 -19.26 -4.17
N LYS A 157 22.91 -18.25 -3.39
CA LYS A 157 23.82 -17.20 -2.89
C LYS A 157 23.78 -16.94 -1.38
N HIS A 158 22.72 -17.32 -0.65
CA HIS A 158 22.57 -16.90 0.74
C HIS A 158 23.42 -17.75 1.69
N PRO A 159 24.25 -17.16 2.59
CA PRO A 159 25.21 -17.91 3.42
C PRO A 159 24.56 -18.76 4.53
N ALA A 160 23.28 -18.53 4.86
CA ALA A 160 22.60 -19.41 5.81
C ALA A 160 22.40 -20.84 5.26
N VAL A 161 22.39 -21.04 3.93
CA VAL A 161 22.21 -22.37 3.31
C VAL A 161 23.35 -23.32 3.70
N ASP A 162 24.58 -22.82 3.86
CA ASP A 162 25.74 -23.63 4.26
C ASP A 162 25.73 -24.01 5.76
N LYS A 163 24.71 -23.58 6.52
CA LYS A 163 24.56 -23.84 7.97
C LYS A 163 23.58 -24.95 8.32
N TYR A 164 22.91 -25.54 7.32
CA TYR A 164 21.88 -26.57 7.50
C TYR A 164 22.19 -27.77 6.59
N ASP A 165 21.87 -28.97 7.04
CA ASP A 165 21.92 -30.17 6.21
C ASP A 165 20.76 -30.18 5.21
N VAL A 166 21.07 -29.73 3.98
CA VAL A 166 20.16 -29.78 2.83
C VAL A 166 20.49 -30.95 1.88
N SER A 167 21.31 -31.92 2.30
CA SER A 167 21.75 -33.05 1.45
C SER A 167 20.64 -33.99 1.01
N ALA A 168 19.48 -33.94 1.69
CA ALA A 168 18.27 -34.66 1.28
C ALA A 168 17.66 -34.13 -0.03
N LEU A 169 17.93 -32.87 -0.42
CA LEU A 169 17.42 -32.31 -1.66
C LEU A 169 17.92 -33.12 -2.87
N THR A 170 17.00 -33.57 -3.71
CA THR A 170 17.31 -34.20 -5.00
C THR A 170 17.01 -33.27 -6.18
N ARG A 171 16.14 -32.27 -5.99
CA ARG A 171 15.73 -31.30 -7.00
C ARG A 171 15.10 -30.07 -6.36
N LEU A 172 15.17 -28.94 -7.06
CA LEU A 172 14.30 -27.78 -6.82
C LEU A 172 13.39 -27.58 -8.04
N VAL A 173 12.12 -27.23 -7.81
CA VAL A 173 11.15 -26.96 -8.89
C VAL A 173 10.77 -25.49 -8.86
N SER A 174 11.00 -24.79 -9.97
CA SER A 174 10.65 -23.38 -10.18
C SER A 174 9.49 -23.24 -11.16
N GLY A 175 8.58 -22.29 -10.91
CA GLY A 175 7.44 -22.01 -11.78
C GLY A 175 6.99 -20.55 -11.75
N GLY A 176 6.16 -20.16 -12.72
CA GLY A 176 5.54 -18.82 -12.81
C GLY A 176 6.39 -17.71 -13.44
N ALA A 177 7.69 -17.92 -13.63
CA ALA A 177 8.57 -17.05 -14.43
C ALA A 177 9.78 -17.83 -14.98
N PRO A 178 10.38 -17.39 -16.10
CA PRO A 178 11.60 -17.99 -16.65
C PRO A 178 12.77 -17.92 -15.67
N LEU A 179 13.62 -18.95 -15.70
CA LEU A 179 14.82 -19.05 -14.88
C LEU A 179 16.08 -19.13 -15.75
N GLY A 180 16.95 -18.12 -15.64
CA GLY A 180 18.20 -18.02 -16.40
C GLY A 180 19.24 -19.09 -16.03
N GLU A 181 20.09 -19.44 -16.99
CA GLU A 181 20.97 -20.61 -16.89
C GLU A 181 22.10 -20.45 -15.86
N GLU A 182 22.63 -19.23 -15.70
CA GLU A 182 23.62 -18.91 -14.66
C GLU A 182 23.11 -19.26 -13.25
N LEU A 183 21.83 -19.01 -12.98
CA LEU A 183 21.24 -19.23 -11.67
C LEU A 183 21.00 -20.73 -11.39
N LYS A 184 20.61 -21.52 -12.40
CA LYS A 184 20.56 -22.99 -12.29
C LYS A 184 21.95 -23.55 -12.05
N SER A 185 22.92 -23.10 -12.84
CA SER A 185 24.33 -23.49 -12.72
C SER A 185 24.91 -23.16 -11.35
N ALA A 186 24.54 -22.01 -10.76
CA ALA A 186 24.96 -21.63 -9.42
C ALA A 186 24.40 -22.57 -8.33
N VAL A 187 23.12 -22.95 -8.41
CA VAL A 187 22.54 -23.95 -7.50
C VAL A 187 23.16 -25.33 -7.70
N ALA A 188 23.26 -25.80 -8.94
CA ALA A 188 23.84 -27.10 -9.26
C ALA A 188 25.30 -27.21 -8.79
N LYS A 189 26.08 -26.13 -8.94
CA LYS A 189 27.47 -26.06 -8.46
C LYS A 189 27.57 -26.02 -6.93
N ARG A 190 26.62 -25.40 -6.23
CA ARG A 190 26.66 -25.25 -4.76
C ARG A 190 26.09 -26.46 -4.02
N LEU A 191 24.99 -27.01 -4.51
CA LEU A 191 24.19 -28.03 -3.82
C LEU A 191 24.20 -29.40 -4.51
N GLY A 192 24.71 -29.49 -5.75
CA GLY A 192 24.68 -30.74 -6.54
C GLY A 192 23.32 -31.09 -7.13
N VAL A 193 22.28 -30.25 -6.93
CA VAL A 193 20.89 -30.55 -7.35
C VAL A 193 20.47 -29.79 -8.62
N PRO A 194 19.74 -30.45 -9.55
CA PRO A 194 19.13 -29.78 -10.69
C PRO A 194 17.99 -28.82 -10.26
N VAL A 195 17.88 -27.70 -10.96
CA VAL A 195 16.72 -26.80 -10.87
C VAL A 195 15.83 -27.01 -12.08
N MET A 196 14.70 -27.68 -11.86
CA MET A 196 13.70 -27.99 -12.87
C MET A 196 12.71 -26.83 -13.03
N GLN A 197 12.12 -26.70 -14.22
CA GLN A 197 11.03 -25.75 -14.48
C GLN A 197 9.71 -26.46 -14.77
N SER A 198 8.62 -25.83 -14.34
CA SER A 198 7.25 -26.18 -14.70
C SER A 198 6.52 -24.96 -15.25
N TYR A 199 5.57 -25.17 -16.16
CA TYR A 199 4.76 -24.10 -16.75
C TYR A 199 3.27 -24.36 -16.52
N GLY A 200 2.54 -23.28 -16.26
CA GLY A 200 1.15 -23.29 -15.84
C GLY A 200 0.58 -21.89 -15.65
N LEU A 201 -0.74 -21.82 -15.57
CA LEU A 201 -1.53 -20.59 -15.46
C LEU A 201 -2.69 -20.81 -14.46
N THR A 202 -3.25 -19.72 -13.93
CA THR A 202 -4.44 -19.79 -13.06
C THR A 202 -5.62 -20.40 -13.80
N GLU A 203 -5.76 -20.06 -15.08
CA GLU A 203 -6.75 -20.54 -16.04
C GLU A 203 -6.62 -22.05 -16.36
N LEU A 204 -5.55 -22.70 -15.90
CA LEU A 204 -5.29 -24.15 -16.03
C LEU A 204 -5.32 -24.85 -14.66
N ALA A 205 -5.84 -24.16 -13.63
CA ALA A 205 -5.85 -24.57 -12.22
C ALA A 205 -4.45 -24.91 -11.65
N GLY A 206 -3.37 -24.43 -12.28
CA GLY A 206 -1.99 -24.75 -11.93
C GLY A 206 -1.17 -25.18 -13.14
N ALA A 207 -0.44 -26.29 -13.01
CA ALA A 207 0.50 -26.77 -14.02
C ALA A 207 -0.18 -27.34 -15.28
N ALA A 208 0.44 -27.08 -16.43
CA ALA A 208 0.12 -27.67 -17.73
C ALA A 208 1.22 -28.62 -18.21
N THR A 209 2.47 -28.28 -17.88
CA THR A 209 3.65 -29.11 -18.07
C THR A 209 4.36 -29.33 -16.74
N ASN A 210 5.08 -30.43 -16.61
CA ASN A 210 5.97 -30.65 -15.48
C ASN A 210 7.23 -31.40 -15.91
N SER A 211 8.35 -31.09 -15.27
CA SER A 211 9.60 -31.81 -15.44
C SER A 211 9.63 -33.02 -14.51
N ARG A 212 10.23 -34.13 -14.94
CA ARG A 212 10.39 -35.34 -14.11
C ARG A 212 11.86 -35.55 -13.77
N PRO A 213 12.21 -36.18 -12.63
CA PRO A 213 13.61 -36.53 -12.31
C PRO A 213 14.32 -37.33 -13.41
N THR A 214 13.57 -38.17 -14.14
CA THR A 214 14.06 -39.00 -15.26
C THR A 214 13.82 -38.38 -16.65
N ALA A 215 13.13 -37.25 -16.74
CA ALA A 215 12.78 -36.57 -17.99
C ALA A 215 12.69 -35.06 -17.76
N PHE A 216 13.85 -34.40 -17.83
CA PHE A 216 14.01 -32.95 -17.86
C PHE A 216 15.04 -32.58 -18.94
N ARG A 217 15.02 -31.33 -19.40
CA ARG A 217 15.87 -30.81 -20.47
C ARG A 217 16.18 -29.35 -20.18
N ASP A 218 17.42 -28.93 -20.40
CA ASP A 218 17.82 -27.55 -20.12
C ASP A 218 17.04 -26.57 -21.00
N GLY A 219 16.60 -25.47 -20.39
CA GLY A 219 15.69 -24.49 -21.00
C GLY A 219 14.22 -24.93 -21.13
N ALA A 220 13.90 -26.23 -21.02
CA ALA A 220 12.52 -26.69 -21.10
C ALA A 220 11.73 -26.43 -19.79
N SER A 221 10.42 -26.23 -19.92
CA SER A 221 9.47 -26.18 -18.81
C SER A 221 8.79 -27.54 -18.57
N GLY A 222 9.47 -28.63 -18.93
CA GLY A 222 8.99 -30.00 -18.80
C GLY A 222 8.15 -30.51 -19.97
N GLN A 223 7.54 -31.67 -19.78
CA GLN A 223 6.63 -32.31 -20.75
C GLN A 223 5.17 -32.07 -20.35
N LEU A 224 4.24 -32.27 -21.29
CA LEU A 224 2.79 -32.15 -21.05
C LEU A 224 2.31 -33.13 -19.96
N LEU A 225 1.52 -32.62 -19.01
CA LEU A 225 0.81 -33.48 -18.05
C LEU A 225 -0.13 -34.48 -18.76
N PRO A 226 -0.52 -35.60 -18.13
CA PRO A 226 -1.54 -36.49 -18.68
C PRO A 226 -2.82 -35.73 -19.06
N ASN A 227 -3.52 -36.20 -20.11
CA ASN A 227 -4.76 -35.60 -20.60
C ASN A 227 -4.62 -34.09 -20.94
N THR A 228 -3.49 -33.71 -21.52
CA THR A 228 -3.24 -32.36 -22.05
C THR A 228 -3.00 -32.43 -23.55
N GLU A 229 -3.65 -31.53 -24.28
CA GLU A 229 -3.41 -31.27 -25.69
C GLU A 229 -2.73 -29.92 -25.85
N LEU A 230 -1.64 -29.86 -26.62
CA LEU A 230 -0.96 -28.62 -27.00
C LEU A 230 -1.03 -28.44 -28.52
N ARG A 231 -1.35 -27.22 -28.94
CA ARG A 231 -1.23 -26.73 -30.31
C ARG A 231 -0.29 -25.52 -30.30
N VAL A 232 0.62 -25.46 -31.27
CA VAL A 232 1.52 -24.31 -31.47
C VAL A 232 1.07 -23.57 -32.71
N ARG A 233 0.62 -22.32 -32.55
CA ARG A 233 -0.01 -21.53 -33.62
C ARG A 233 0.95 -20.49 -34.20
N CYS A 234 1.02 -20.42 -35.52
CA CYS A 234 1.87 -19.45 -36.21
C CYS A 234 1.37 -18.01 -36.02
N LEU A 235 2.25 -17.12 -35.60
CA LEU A 235 1.92 -15.72 -35.28
C LEU A 235 1.61 -14.87 -36.53
N THR A 236 2.03 -15.31 -37.72
CA THR A 236 1.85 -14.57 -38.97
C THR A 236 0.74 -15.16 -39.85
N THR A 237 0.65 -16.49 -39.96
CA THR A 237 -0.37 -17.16 -40.80
C THR A 237 -1.59 -17.62 -40.03
N GLY A 238 -1.55 -17.65 -38.69
CA GLY A 238 -2.64 -18.10 -37.83
C GLY A 238 -2.90 -19.61 -37.84
N GLY A 239 -2.16 -20.41 -38.63
CA GLY A 239 -2.30 -21.87 -38.71
C GLY A 239 -1.33 -22.64 -37.81
N ASP A 240 -1.58 -23.94 -37.65
CA ASP A 240 -0.79 -24.83 -36.78
C ASP A 240 0.63 -25.07 -37.32
N LEU A 241 1.59 -25.20 -36.40
CA LEU A 241 3.00 -25.45 -36.68
C LEU A 241 3.41 -26.87 -36.24
N PRO A 242 4.37 -27.50 -36.94
CA PRO A 242 5.01 -28.75 -36.48
C PRO A 242 5.96 -28.50 -35.31
N ALA A 243 6.52 -29.58 -34.75
CA ALA A 243 7.52 -29.52 -33.69
C ALA A 243 8.76 -28.66 -34.08
N ASN A 244 9.47 -28.16 -33.08
CA ASN A 244 10.62 -27.25 -33.18
C ASN A 244 10.34 -25.89 -33.84
N ARG A 245 9.07 -25.52 -34.07
CA ARG A 245 8.68 -24.23 -34.65
C ARG A 245 8.01 -23.35 -33.60
N ARG A 246 8.46 -22.10 -33.49
CA ARG A 246 7.98 -21.14 -32.49
C ARG A 246 6.61 -20.55 -32.87
N GLY A 247 5.70 -20.49 -31.91
CA GLY A 247 4.36 -19.93 -32.08
C GLY A 247 3.65 -19.67 -30.74
N GLU A 248 2.40 -19.21 -30.80
CA GLU A 248 1.52 -19.07 -29.63
C GLU A 248 1.15 -20.45 -29.11
N LEU A 249 1.27 -20.67 -27.80
CA LEU A 249 0.88 -21.93 -27.16
C LEU A 249 -0.63 -21.92 -26.86
N LEU A 250 -1.34 -22.92 -27.36
CA LEU A 250 -2.77 -23.13 -27.14
C LEU A 250 -2.99 -24.47 -26.43
N ILE A 251 -3.67 -24.47 -25.29
CA ILE A 251 -3.76 -25.65 -24.40
C ILE A 251 -5.20 -26.06 -24.18
N ARG A 252 -5.49 -27.37 -24.25
CA ARG A 252 -6.78 -27.95 -23.87
C ARG A 252 -6.57 -29.09 -22.86
N CYS A 253 -7.23 -29.03 -21.71
CA CYS A 253 -7.15 -30.06 -20.67
C CYS A 253 -8.35 -30.05 -19.69
N PRO A 254 -8.59 -31.12 -18.91
CA PRO A 254 -9.68 -31.18 -17.93
C PRO A 254 -9.56 -30.22 -16.73
N ALA A 255 -8.43 -29.53 -16.57
CA ALA A 255 -8.19 -28.57 -15.48
C ALA A 255 -8.39 -27.09 -15.91
N MET A 256 -8.85 -26.86 -17.14
CA MET A 256 -9.17 -25.50 -17.61
C MET A 256 -10.26 -24.84 -16.75
N MET A 257 -10.19 -23.51 -16.67
CA MET A 257 -11.27 -22.69 -16.15
C MET A 257 -12.58 -22.87 -16.93
N LYS A 258 -13.69 -22.56 -16.27
CA LYS A 258 -15.00 -22.36 -16.90
C LYS A 258 -15.06 -21.02 -17.65
N GLY A 259 -14.34 -20.01 -17.15
CA GLY A 259 -14.26 -18.66 -17.73
C GLY A 259 -13.75 -17.65 -16.69
N TYR A 260 -13.74 -16.38 -17.05
CA TYR A 260 -13.53 -15.28 -16.11
C TYR A 260 -14.86 -14.87 -15.47
N PHE A 261 -14.86 -14.80 -14.15
CA PHE A 261 -16.04 -14.45 -13.36
C PHE A 261 -16.60 -13.09 -13.78
N ASN A 262 -17.92 -13.03 -14.01
CA ASN A 262 -18.65 -11.85 -14.53
C ASN A 262 -18.10 -11.22 -15.83
N ASN A 263 -17.19 -11.87 -16.56
CA ASN A 263 -16.59 -11.32 -17.78
C ASN A 263 -16.77 -12.28 -18.98
N PRO A 264 -17.96 -12.29 -19.62
CA PRO A 264 -18.25 -13.18 -20.73
C PRO A 264 -17.45 -12.85 -22.00
N GLU A 265 -17.06 -11.58 -22.19
CA GLU A 265 -16.20 -11.15 -23.30
C GLU A 265 -14.79 -11.74 -23.18
N ALA A 266 -14.10 -11.51 -22.06
CA ALA A 266 -12.78 -12.10 -21.85
C ALA A 266 -12.83 -13.62 -21.82
N SER A 267 -13.94 -14.21 -21.33
CA SER A 267 -14.14 -15.67 -21.36
C SER A 267 -14.21 -16.20 -22.80
N ARG A 268 -15.00 -15.57 -23.67
CA ARG A 268 -15.10 -15.92 -25.10
C ARG A 268 -13.76 -15.74 -25.79
N ASP A 269 -13.09 -14.61 -25.58
CA ASP A 269 -11.83 -14.26 -26.26
C ASP A 269 -10.64 -15.14 -25.81
N ALA A 270 -10.70 -15.70 -24.60
CA ALA A 270 -9.70 -16.64 -24.07
C ALA A 270 -9.75 -18.02 -24.73
N PHE A 271 -10.88 -18.42 -25.32
CA PHE A 271 -11.00 -19.71 -26.01
C PHE A 271 -10.89 -19.57 -27.54
N THR A 272 -10.56 -20.67 -28.21
CA THR A 272 -10.80 -20.85 -29.64
C THR A 272 -12.17 -21.50 -29.86
N ASP A 273 -12.71 -21.41 -31.07
CA ASP A 273 -14.01 -22.01 -31.42
C ASP A 273 -14.01 -23.54 -31.25
N ASP A 274 -12.84 -24.18 -31.29
CA ASP A 274 -12.62 -25.61 -31.01
C ASP A 274 -12.15 -25.92 -29.57
N GLY A 275 -12.27 -24.96 -28.65
CA GLY A 275 -12.16 -25.17 -27.20
C GLY A 275 -10.74 -25.25 -26.63
N PHE A 276 -9.73 -24.69 -27.30
CA PHE A 276 -8.40 -24.49 -26.70
C PHE A 276 -8.33 -23.14 -25.97
N LEU A 277 -7.69 -23.12 -24.81
CA LEU A 277 -7.32 -21.89 -24.11
C LEU A 277 -6.12 -21.23 -24.80
N ARG A 278 -6.22 -19.92 -25.05
CA ARG A 278 -5.12 -19.07 -25.52
C ARG A 278 -4.25 -18.63 -24.34
N THR A 279 -3.00 -19.10 -24.27
CA THR A 279 -2.12 -18.78 -23.14
C THR A 279 -1.54 -17.36 -23.20
N GLY A 280 -1.35 -16.82 -24.40
CA GLY A 280 -0.63 -15.56 -24.64
C GLY A 280 0.90 -15.67 -24.56
N ASP A 281 1.45 -16.86 -24.26
CA ASP A 281 2.88 -17.15 -24.20
C ASP A 281 3.36 -17.76 -25.54
N VAL A 282 4.59 -17.43 -25.93
CA VAL A 282 5.25 -17.92 -27.15
C VAL A 282 6.22 -19.04 -26.79
N GLY A 283 6.15 -20.14 -27.51
CA GLY A 283 7.01 -21.28 -27.28
C GLY A 283 7.07 -22.25 -28.46
N TYR A 284 7.63 -23.42 -28.21
CA TYR A 284 7.55 -24.57 -29.09
C TYR A 284 7.58 -25.86 -28.26
N ILE A 285 7.19 -26.96 -28.89
CA ILE A 285 7.45 -28.32 -28.39
C ILE A 285 8.46 -28.97 -29.33
N ASP A 286 9.44 -29.69 -28.79
CA ASP A 286 10.42 -30.46 -29.58
C ASP A 286 9.89 -31.87 -29.93
N ASP A 287 10.67 -32.62 -30.72
CA ASP A 287 10.29 -33.97 -31.16
C ASP A 287 10.24 -34.99 -30.00
N ASP A 288 10.90 -34.69 -28.86
CA ASP A 288 10.90 -35.49 -27.63
C ASP A 288 9.79 -35.07 -26.64
N GLY A 289 8.93 -34.13 -27.04
CA GLY A 289 7.77 -33.68 -26.27
C GLY A 289 8.05 -32.67 -25.15
N PHE A 290 9.26 -32.10 -25.10
CA PHE A 290 9.59 -31.03 -24.15
C PHE A 290 9.09 -29.68 -24.65
N VAL A 291 8.44 -28.92 -23.77
CA VAL A 291 7.87 -27.61 -24.08
C VAL A 291 8.81 -26.50 -23.60
N PHE A 292 9.12 -25.57 -24.50
CA PHE A 292 9.99 -24.43 -24.23
C PHE A 292 9.17 -23.14 -24.27
N ILE A 293 9.18 -22.39 -23.17
CA ILE A 293 8.60 -21.05 -23.09
C ILE A 293 9.70 -20.05 -23.43
N ILE A 294 9.49 -19.23 -24.45
CA ILE A 294 10.52 -18.36 -25.03
C ILE A 294 10.28 -16.90 -24.67
N ASP A 295 9.05 -16.42 -24.83
CA ASP A 295 8.69 -15.03 -24.54
C ASP A 295 7.16 -14.88 -24.35
N ARG A 296 6.70 -13.68 -24.05
CA ARG A 296 5.28 -13.30 -24.13
C ARG A 296 5.00 -12.58 -25.43
N LEU A 297 3.83 -12.82 -26.03
CA LEU A 297 3.41 -12.18 -27.29
C LEU A 297 3.46 -10.64 -27.26
N LYS A 298 3.42 -10.05 -26.06
CA LYS A 298 3.37 -8.60 -25.82
C LYS A 298 4.74 -7.97 -25.52
N GLU A 299 5.85 -8.74 -25.50
CA GLU A 299 7.17 -8.27 -25.03
C GLU A 299 8.30 -8.30 -26.10
N MET A 300 8.05 -8.82 -27.32
CA MET A 300 9.03 -8.90 -28.43
C MET A 300 9.39 -7.53 -29.07
N ILE A 301 10.67 -7.31 -29.40
CA ILE A 301 11.18 -6.12 -30.14
C ILE A 301 11.14 -6.39 -31.66
N LYS A 302 10.82 -5.40 -32.51
CA LYS A 302 10.70 -5.56 -33.98
C LYS A 302 11.76 -4.76 -34.77
N TYR A 303 12.96 -5.30 -34.94
CA TYR A 303 14.02 -4.64 -35.73
C TYR A 303 14.07 -5.13 -37.18
N LYS A 304 13.89 -4.20 -38.14
CA LYS A 304 14.01 -4.45 -39.59
C LYS A 304 13.24 -5.68 -40.09
N GLY A 305 11.99 -5.83 -39.63
CA GLY A 305 11.11 -6.94 -39.97
C GLY A 305 11.36 -8.25 -39.20
N HIS A 306 12.45 -8.32 -38.42
CA HIS A 306 12.74 -9.46 -37.55
C HIS A 306 12.23 -9.22 -36.14
N GLN A 307 11.67 -10.25 -35.50
CA GLN A 307 11.37 -10.21 -34.07
C GLN A 307 12.60 -10.64 -33.27
N VAL A 308 12.98 -9.85 -32.28
CA VAL A 308 14.12 -10.04 -31.39
C VAL A 308 13.60 -10.18 -29.96
N ALA A 309 13.90 -11.30 -29.31
CA ALA A 309 13.50 -11.56 -27.93
C ALA A 309 14.46 -10.84 -26.96
N PRO A 310 13.97 -10.00 -26.03
CA PRO A 310 14.83 -9.30 -25.06
C PRO A 310 15.67 -10.27 -24.20
N ALA A 311 15.07 -11.36 -23.75
CA ALA A 311 15.72 -12.36 -22.87
C ALA A 311 16.99 -12.97 -23.49
N GLU A 312 16.99 -13.24 -24.80
CA GLU A 312 18.16 -13.77 -25.52
C GLU A 312 19.36 -12.81 -25.48
N LEU A 313 19.10 -11.50 -25.40
CA LEU A 313 20.15 -10.48 -25.32
C LEU A 313 20.61 -10.23 -23.88
N GLU A 314 19.70 -10.33 -22.92
CA GLU A 314 20.00 -10.30 -21.48
C GLU A 314 20.95 -11.44 -21.07
N ASP A 315 20.68 -12.68 -21.50
CA ASP A 315 21.56 -13.82 -21.24
C ASP A 315 22.98 -13.59 -21.78
N VAL A 316 23.09 -13.00 -22.98
CA VAL A 316 24.39 -12.64 -23.58
C VAL A 316 25.08 -11.52 -22.79
N LEU A 317 24.37 -10.47 -22.39
CA LEU A 317 24.92 -9.35 -21.61
C LEU A 317 25.38 -9.79 -20.21
N ASN A 318 24.56 -10.58 -19.51
CA ASN A 318 24.85 -11.09 -18.17
C ASN A 318 26.06 -12.06 -18.18
N SER A 319 26.36 -12.70 -19.31
CA SER A 319 27.58 -13.48 -19.48
C SER A 319 28.90 -12.67 -19.47
N HIS A 320 28.84 -11.33 -19.44
CA HIS A 320 30.01 -10.47 -19.36
C HIS A 320 30.53 -10.38 -17.91
N PRO A 321 31.82 -10.63 -17.61
CA PRO A 321 32.33 -10.73 -16.24
C PRO A 321 32.02 -9.54 -15.32
N LEU A 322 31.96 -8.33 -15.88
CA LEU A 322 31.73 -7.08 -15.16
C LEU A 322 30.25 -6.64 -15.07
N VAL A 323 29.33 -7.32 -15.76
CA VAL A 323 27.89 -7.05 -15.67
C VAL A 323 27.32 -7.76 -14.44
N ALA A 324 26.52 -7.05 -13.66
CA ALA A 324 25.80 -7.57 -12.49
C ALA A 324 24.36 -7.99 -12.84
N ASP A 325 23.71 -7.26 -13.76
CA ASP A 325 22.31 -7.43 -14.13
C ASP A 325 22.04 -6.67 -15.45
N SER A 326 21.04 -7.07 -16.22
CA SER A 326 20.64 -6.36 -17.44
C SER A 326 19.16 -6.51 -17.77
N CYS A 327 18.65 -5.58 -18.57
CA CYS A 327 17.28 -5.58 -19.08
C CYS A 327 17.27 -5.00 -20.50
N CYS A 328 16.96 -5.82 -21.49
CA CYS A 328 16.74 -5.36 -22.85
C CYS A 328 15.32 -4.84 -23.04
N VAL A 329 15.21 -3.78 -23.83
CA VAL A 329 13.98 -3.08 -24.16
C VAL A 329 14.00 -2.69 -25.63
N ARG A 330 12.86 -2.26 -26.15
CA ARG A 330 12.79 -1.56 -27.42
C ARG A 330 13.36 -0.14 -27.24
N GLY A 331 14.56 0.09 -27.79
CA GLY A 331 15.09 1.41 -28.08
C GLY A 331 14.63 1.92 -29.45
N PHE A 332 15.11 3.09 -29.86
CA PHE A 332 14.84 3.65 -31.18
C PHE A 332 16.10 4.29 -31.76
N ASP A 333 16.37 4.03 -33.04
CA ASP A 333 17.40 4.75 -33.79
C ASP A 333 16.96 6.21 -33.95
N TRP A 334 17.77 7.13 -33.43
CA TRP A 334 17.43 8.55 -33.42
C TRP A 334 17.46 9.22 -34.81
N ALA A 335 18.10 8.62 -35.81
CA ALA A 335 18.10 9.13 -37.18
C ALA A 335 16.92 8.58 -37.99
N THR A 336 16.64 7.28 -37.91
CA THR A 336 15.62 6.61 -38.75
C THR A 336 14.25 6.45 -38.08
N GLY A 337 14.20 6.46 -36.74
CA GLY A 337 13.00 6.14 -35.97
C GLY A 337 12.65 4.65 -35.92
N GLU A 338 13.49 3.77 -36.48
CA GLU A 338 13.32 2.32 -36.39
C GLU A 338 13.48 1.83 -34.95
N GLU A 339 12.71 0.81 -34.54
CA GLU A 339 12.92 0.12 -33.27
C GLU A 339 14.30 -0.55 -33.25
N ILE A 340 15.10 -0.36 -32.21
CA ILE A 340 16.40 -1.04 -32.04
C ILE A 340 16.45 -1.83 -30.74
N PRO A 341 17.23 -2.92 -30.64
CA PRO A 341 17.48 -3.56 -29.35
C PRO A 341 18.38 -2.67 -28.48
N LYS A 342 17.82 -2.10 -27.40
CA LYS A 342 18.55 -1.33 -26.37
C LYS A 342 18.67 -2.17 -25.11
N ALA A 343 19.76 -2.02 -24.37
CA ALA A 343 19.94 -2.62 -23.05
C ALA A 343 20.17 -1.57 -21.96
N PHE A 344 19.53 -1.78 -20.81
CA PHE A 344 19.95 -1.20 -19.55
C PHE A 344 20.84 -2.21 -18.81
N VAL A 345 21.92 -1.74 -18.19
CA VAL A 345 22.96 -2.60 -17.59
C VAL A 345 23.38 -2.06 -16.22
N VAL A 346 23.48 -2.95 -15.24
CA VAL A 346 24.09 -2.69 -13.92
C VAL A 346 25.49 -3.29 -13.91
N LEU A 347 26.47 -2.54 -13.41
CA LEU A 347 27.85 -3.00 -13.26
C LEU A 347 28.10 -3.58 -11.86
N LYS A 348 29.10 -4.45 -11.73
CA LYS A 348 29.60 -4.90 -10.41
C LYS A 348 30.43 -3.78 -9.76
N ASP A 349 30.27 -3.61 -8.45
CA ASP A 349 30.84 -2.49 -7.68
C ASP A 349 32.32 -2.21 -7.97
N GLY A 350 32.66 -0.92 -8.02
CA GLY A 350 34.04 -0.44 -8.16
C GLY A 350 34.63 -0.40 -9.58
N ASN A 351 33.91 -0.84 -10.63
CA ASN A 351 34.46 -1.01 -11.97
C ASN A 351 33.97 0.03 -13.00
N ALA A 352 34.55 1.22 -12.98
CA ALA A 352 34.25 2.31 -13.95
C ALA A 352 34.86 2.14 -15.36
N ALA A 353 35.55 1.03 -15.64
CA ALA A 353 36.35 0.86 -16.86
C ALA A 353 35.59 0.29 -18.08
N LEU A 354 34.35 -0.21 -17.91
CA LEU A 354 33.58 -0.81 -19.01
C LEU A 354 32.75 0.24 -19.75
N THR A 355 32.95 0.35 -21.06
CA THR A 355 32.20 1.28 -21.92
C THR A 355 30.98 0.64 -22.58
N SER A 356 30.02 1.49 -22.97
CA SER A 356 28.83 1.11 -23.76
C SER A 356 29.25 0.38 -25.05
N ASP A 357 30.24 0.94 -25.78
CA ASP A 357 30.81 0.33 -27.00
C ASP A 357 31.46 -1.03 -26.75
N GLY A 358 32.16 -1.20 -25.63
CA GLY A 358 32.76 -2.48 -25.24
C GLY A 358 31.72 -3.59 -25.06
N LEU A 359 30.59 -3.28 -24.41
CA LEU A 359 29.46 -4.22 -24.28
C LEU A 359 28.74 -4.47 -25.61
N MET A 360 28.54 -3.44 -26.43
CA MET A 360 27.94 -3.62 -27.76
C MET A 360 28.82 -4.50 -28.66
N ALA A 361 30.14 -4.33 -28.63
CA ALA A 361 31.10 -5.19 -29.34
C ALA A 361 31.08 -6.64 -28.82
N PHE A 362 31.04 -6.82 -27.50
CA PHE A 362 30.91 -8.15 -26.87
C PHE A 362 29.64 -8.88 -27.30
N VAL A 363 28.47 -8.25 -27.21
CA VAL A 363 27.21 -8.82 -27.73
C VAL A 363 27.31 -9.09 -29.23
N ALA A 364 27.89 -8.16 -30.00
CA ALA A 364 28.01 -8.27 -31.46
C ALA A 364 28.88 -9.45 -31.93
N SER A 365 29.81 -9.92 -31.09
CA SER A 365 30.60 -11.14 -31.31
C SER A 365 29.83 -12.45 -31.09
N LYS A 366 28.70 -12.40 -30.37
CA LYS A 366 27.94 -13.58 -29.92
C LYS A 366 26.59 -13.76 -30.61
N VAL A 367 26.05 -12.75 -31.29
CA VAL A 367 24.71 -12.81 -31.92
C VAL A 367 24.69 -12.36 -33.38
N ALA A 368 23.73 -12.90 -34.14
CA ALA A 368 23.51 -12.53 -35.54
C ALA A 368 23.23 -11.02 -35.72
N GLY A 369 23.57 -10.47 -36.90
CA GLY A 369 23.60 -9.01 -37.14
C GLY A 369 22.34 -8.24 -36.73
N TYR A 370 21.15 -8.82 -36.95
CA TYR A 370 19.85 -8.22 -36.58
C TYR A 370 19.49 -8.36 -35.09
N LYS A 371 20.15 -9.24 -34.32
CA LYS A 371 19.90 -9.38 -32.88
C LYS A 371 20.76 -8.44 -32.03
N ARG A 372 21.92 -8.04 -32.57
CA ARG A 372 22.91 -7.22 -31.87
C ARG A 372 22.30 -5.98 -31.20
N VAL A 373 22.60 -5.77 -29.93
CA VAL A 373 22.30 -4.53 -29.20
C VAL A 373 22.90 -3.32 -29.95
N ARG A 374 22.18 -2.19 -29.90
CA ARG A 374 22.49 -0.93 -30.61
C ARG A 374 22.72 0.26 -29.68
N GLU A 375 22.33 0.13 -28.42
CA GLU A 375 22.44 1.17 -27.40
C GLU A 375 22.55 0.48 -26.04
N VAL A 376 23.54 0.85 -25.22
CA VAL A 376 23.67 0.38 -23.83
C VAL A 376 23.70 1.60 -22.90
N GLU A 377 22.81 1.61 -21.91
CA GLU A 377 22.71 2.62 -20.86
C GLU A 377 23.02 1.97 -19.50
N PHE A 378 23.89 2.60 -18.71
CA PHE A 378 24.24 2.12 -17.37
C PHE A 378 23.31 2.73 -16.32
N ILE A 379 22.77 1.89 -15.43
CA ILE A 379 21.90 2.31 -14.32
C ILE A 379 22.26 1.58 -13.03
N ASP A 380 21.89 2.14 -11.88
CA ASP A 380 22.26 1.60 -10.57
C ASP A 380 21.53 0.29 -10.21
N VAL A 381 20.33 0.06 -10.76
CA VAL A 381 19.52 -1.14 -10.47
C VAL A 381 18.52 -1.45 -11.60
N ILE A 382 18.35 -2.73 -11.96
CA ILE A 382 17.22 -3.16 -12.78
C ILE A 382 15.98 -3.28 -11.86
N PRO A 383 14.88 -2.56 -12.13
CA PRO A 383 13.68 -2.63 -11.29
C PRO A 383 13.07 -4.04 -11.34
N LYS A 384 12.78 -4.58 -10.16
CA LYS A 384 12.28 -5.94 -9.95
C LYS A 384 11.11 -5.93 -8.97
N SER A 385 10.14 -6.82 -9.18
CA SER A 385 9.03 -7.03 -8.24
C SER A 385 9.53 -7.62 -6.91
N LEU A 386 8.65 -7.64 -5.90
CA LEU A 386 8.88 -8.42 -4.67
C LEU A 386 9.13 -9.92 -4.93
N SER A 387 8.68 -10.44 -6.08
CA SER A 387 8.97 -11.81 -6.56
C SER A 387 10.19 -11.90 -7.48
N GLY A 388 11.07 -10.90 -7.49
CA GLY A 388 12.33 -10.87 -8.26
C GLY A 388 12.18 -10.76 -9.78
N LYS A 389 10.95 -10.71 -10.30
CA LYS A 389 10.68 -10.60 -11.75
C LYS A 389 11.08 -9.21 -12.23
N ILE A 390 11.87 -9.15 -13.31
CA ILE A 390 12.24 -7.88 -13.98
C ILE A 390 10.98 -7.13 -14.39
N LEU A 391 10.86 -5.88 -13.94
CA LEU A 391 9.79 -4.95 -14.29
C LEU A 391 10.15 -4.23 -15.60
N ARG A 392 10.34 -5.01 -16.67
CA ARG A 392 10.78 -4.55 -18.02
C ARG A 392 10.00 -3.33 -18.51
N ARG A 393 8.71 -3.29 -18.19
CA ARG A 393 7.80 -2.19 -18.54
C ARG A 393 8.20 -0.84 -17.93
N GLU A 394 8.83 -0.81 -16.76
CA GLU A 394 9.29 0.45 -16.14
C GLU A 394 10.45 1.05 -16.94
N LEU A 395 11.45 0.24 -17.31
CA LEU A 395 12.56 0.67 -18.16
C LEU A 395 12.12 0.98 -19.60
N GLN A 396 11.15 0.24 -20.15
CA GLN A 396 10.50 0.61 -21.41
C GLN A 396 9.80 1.97 -21.31
N LEU A 397 9.11 2.27 -20.20
CA LEU A 397 8.48 3.57 -19.97
C LEU A 397 9.50 4.71 -19.81
N VAL A 398 10.70 4.44 -19.27
CA VAL A 398 11.81 5.40 -19.27
C VAL A 398 12.24 5.70 -20.70
N GLN A 399 12.51 4.68 -21.51
CA GLN A 399 12.91 4.84 -22.91
C GLN A 399 11.85 5.56 -23.76
N ASP A 400 10.58 5.18 -23.61
CA ASP A 400 9.45 5.79 -24.33
C ASP A 400 9.26 7.28 -23.95
N LYS A 401 9.54 7.67 -22.69
CA LYS A 401 9.55 9.07 -22.25
C LYS A 401 10.70 9.86 -22.87
N THR A 402 11.91 9.29 -22.90
CA THR A 402 13.09 9.92 -23.55
C THR A 402 12.82 10.17 -25.03
N LEU A 403 12.18 9.23 -25.73
CA LEU A 403 11.73 9.41 -27.11
C LEU A 403 10.73 10.56 -27.25
N GLY A 404 9.76 10.67 -26.34
CA GLY A 404 8.80 11.77 -26.31
C GLY A 404 9.47 13.14 -26.14
N ALA A 405 10.42 13.26 -25.22
CA ALA A 405 11.16 14.49 -24.97
C ALA A 405 12.03 14.91 -26.17
N VAL A 406 12.75 13.97 -26.78
CA VAL A 406 13.60 14.25 -27.96
C VAL A 406 12.76 14.62 -29.19
N ARG A 407 11.59 14.00 -29.38
CA ARG A 407 10.64 14.39 -30.43
C ARG A 407 10.11 15.81 -30.22
N ALA A 408 9.76 16.18 -28.99
CA ALA A 408 9.33 17.54 -28.64
C ALA A 408 10.44 18.60 -28.89
N LEU A 409 11.68 18.29 -28.52
CA LEU A 409 12.86 19.12 -28.81
C LEU A 409 13.08 19.31 -30.33
N ARG A 410 12.93 18.26 -31.14
CA ARG A 410 13.05 18.37 -32.60
C ARG A 410 11.93 19.19 -33.24
N SER A 411 10.68 19.09 -32.75
CA SER A 411 9.60 19.95 -33.24
C SER A 411 9.78 21.43 -32.90
N HIS A 412 10.56 21.77 -31.87
CA HIS A 412 10.92 23.16 -31.57
C HIS A 412 12.08 23.68 -32.43
N LEU A 413 12.96 22.80 -32.93
CA LEU A 413 14.11 23.19 -33.76
C LEU A 413 13.77 23.34 -35.25
N SER A 414 12.61 22.88 -35.72
CA SER A 414 12.19 23.02 -37.13
C SER A 414 11.41 24.31 -37.43
N ILE A 415 11.20 25.20 -36.47
CA ILE A 415 10.44 26.45 -36.64
C ILE A 415 11.42 27.65 -36.68
N SER A 416 12.26 27.68 -37.71
CA SER A 416 13.13 28.83 -38.01
C SER A 416 13.37 28.96 -39.52
N SER A 417 12.31 29.30 -40.25
CA SER A 417 12.34 29.82 -41.63
C SER A 417 10.93 30.22 -42.08
N PHE A 418 10.63 31.53 -42.19
CA PHE A 418 9.97 32.16 -43.36
C PHE A 418 9.76 33.68 -43.17
N LEU A 419 9.92 34.42 -44.27
CA LEU A 419 9.90 35.90 -44.41
C LEU A 419 8.79 36.29 -45.42
N HIS A 420 8.23 37.52 -45.52
CA HIS A 420 8.41 38.83 -44.86
C HIS A 420 7.17 39.73 -45.17
N LEU A 421 7.03 40.91 -44.54
CA LEU A 421 6.84 42.25 -45.18
C LEU A 421 6.10 43.34 -44.35
N ARG A 422 6.86 44.40 -44.01
CA ARG A 422 6.55 45.87 -44.05
C ARG A 422 5.44 46.54 -43.18
N SER A 423 5.90 47.33 -42.20
CA SER A 423 5.73 48.81 -41.99
C SER A 423 4.39 49.47 -42.34
N VAL A 424 3.81 50.44 -41.59
CA VAL A 424 4.32 51.56 -40.76
C VAL A 424 3.33 51.73 -39.57
N ALA A 425 3.62 52.22 -38.35
CA ALA A 425 3.93 53.61 -37.98
C ALA A 425 4.35 53.80 -36.49
N GLN A 426 4.11 54.99 -35.90
CA GLN A 426 4.51 55.41 -34.55
C GLN A 426 3.31 55.57 -33.59
N ALA A 427 3.42 55.01 -32.38
CA ALA A 427 2.80 55.56 -31.16
C ALA A 427 3.58 55.07 -29.92
N LYS A 428 3.94 55.96 -29.00
CA LYS A 428 4.54 55.56 -27.70
C LYS A 428 3.45 54.94 -26.80
N PRO A 429 3.71 53.84 -26.07
CA PRO A 429 2.82 53.42 -25.00
C PRO A 429 2.85 54.47 -23.87
N PRO A 430 1.70 54.80 -23.24
CA PRO A 430 1.66 55.70 -22.10
C PRO A 430 2.34 55.07 -20.88
N LYS A 431 2.95 55.91 -20.02
CA LYS A 431 3.45 55.46 -18.71
C LYS A 431 2.27 54.96 -17.85
N PRO A 432 2.44 53.90 -17.04
CA PRO A 432 1.43 53.55 -16.04
C PRO A 432 1.33 54.68 -14.99
N PRO A 433 0.11 55.02 -14.51
CA PRO A 433 -0.06 56.01 -13.47
C PRO A 433 0.38 55.46 -12.10
N PRO A 434 0.98 56.28 -11.22
CA PRO A 434 1.31 55.86 -9.87
C PRO A 434 0.09 56.03 -8.96
N SER A 435 -0.58 54.93 -8.60
CA SER A 435 -1.45 54.89 -7.43
C SER A 435 -1.14 53.67 -6.59
N ILE A 436 -0.52 53.90 -5.43
CA ILE A 436 -0.36 52.90 -4.37
C ILE A 436 -1.76 52.65 -3.78
N ALA A 437 -2.52 51.77 -4.42
CA ALA A 437 -3.70 51.17 -3.81
C ALA A 437 -3.20 50.23 -2.71
N LYS A 438 -3.40 50.62 -1.45
CA LYS A 438 -3.28 49.68 -0.33
C LYS A 438 -4.30 48.57 -0.55
N CYS A 439 -3.84 47.41 -1.03
CA CYS A 439 -4.65 46.20 -0.98
C CYS A 439 -4.92 45.88 0.49
N PHE A 440 -6.13 46.19 0.97
CA PHE A 440 -6.63 45.61 2.20
C PHE A 440 -6.80 44.12 1.94
N ALA A 441 -5.88 43.32 2.47
CA ALA A 441 -5.94 41.87 2.38
C ALA A 441 -7.24 41.37 3.01
N MET A 442 -8.02 40.56 2.28
CA MET A 442 -9.25 39.96 2.78
C MET A 442 -8.89 38.81 3.74
N ILE A 443 -8.70 39.16 5.01
CA ILE A 443 -8.46 38.20 6.10
C ILE A 443 -9.77 37.92 6.81
N PHE A 444 -10.20 36.66 6.77
CA PHE A 444 -11.30 36.15 7.58
C PHE A 444 -10.78 35.81 8.98
N THR A 445 -11.57 36.12 10.00
CA THR A 445 -11.18 35.93 11.41
C THR A 445 -12.23 35.11 12.15
N SER A 446 -11.82 34.41 13.20
CA SER A 446 -12.75 33.61 14.01
C SER A 446 -13.92 34.45 14.54
N PRO A 447 -15.17 33.96 14.45
CA PRO A 447 -16.33 34.60 15.06
C PRO A 447 -16.36 34.40 16.60
N HIS A 448 -15.47 33.57 17.15
CA HIS A 448 -15.34 33.37 18.59
C HIS A 448 -14.44 34.43 19.21
N PRO A 449 -14.69 34.84 20.48
CA PRO A 449 -13.82 35.76 21.20
C PRO A 449 -12.37 35.28 21.23
N LYS A 450 -11.42 36.23 21.17
CA LYS A 450 -10.00 35.89 21.33
C LYS A 450 -9.74 35.39 22.75
N ILE A 451 -9.14 34.22 22.86
CA ILE A 451 -8.78 33.59 24.14
C ILE A 451 -7.27 33.73 24.43
N PRO A 452 -6.86 33.88 25.70
CA PRO A 452 -5.46 34.00 26.06
C PRO A 452 -4.72 32.68 25.83
N ILE A 453 -3.57 32.73 25.15
CA ILE A 453 -2.66 31.59 24.98
C ILE A 453 -1.36 31.90 25.75
N PRO A 454 -1.17 31.35 26.98
CA PRO A 454 -0.04 31.65 27.85
C PRO A 454 1.32 31.51 27.14
N GLN A 455 2.24 32.43 27.40
CA GLN A 455 3.57 32.47 26.76
C GLN A 455 4.61 31.63 27.51
N ASP A 456 4.31 31.30 28.76
CA ASP A 456 5.19 30.74 29.80
C ASP A 456 4.75 29.35 30.29
N GLN A 457 3.58 28.87 29.86
CA GLN A 457 3.01 27.59 30.27
C GLN A 457 3.02 26.55 29.15
N THR A 458 2.93 25.28 29.55
CA THR A 458 2.90 24.13 28.66
C THR A 458 1.89 23.09 29.16
N ILE A 459 1.68 22.01 28.38
CA ILE A 459 0.83 20.90 28.84
C ILE A 459 1.38 20.21 30.11
N TRP A 460 2.70 20.29 30.36
CA TRP A 460 3.29 19.81 31.62
C TRP A 460 2.85 20.66 32.82
N SER A 461 2.79 21.99 32.64
CA SER A 461 2.29 22.91 33.68
C SER A 461 0.84 22.58 34.06
N MET A 462 0.01 22.21 33.09
CA MET A 462 -1.37 21.75 33.32
C MET A 462 -1.42 20.39 34.04
N LEU A 463 -0.52 19.45 33.71
CA LEU A 463 -0.40 18.18 34.43
C LEU A 463 0.01 18.40 35.90
N GLU A 464 0.95 19.31 36.17
CA GLU A 464 1.35 19.65 37.55
C GLU A 464 0.22 20.34 38.34
N LEU A 465 -0.52 21.24 37.69
CA LEU A 465 -1.73 21.86 38.24
C LEU A 465 -2.75 20.80 38.66
N HIS A 466 -3.14 19.91 37.74
CA HIS A 466 -4.17 18.90 37.99
C HIS A 466 -3.70 17.79 38.92
N ALA A 467 -2.41 17.45 38.94
CA ALA A 467 -1.84 16.54 39.93
C ALA A 467 -1.91 17.11 41.35
N ARG A 468 -1.79 18.43 41.52
CA ARG A 468 -1.92 19.12 42.81
C ARG A 468 -3.38 19.30 43.24
N GLU A 469 -4.24 19.76 42.34
CA GLU A 469 -5.60 20.22 42.67
C GLU A 469 -6.69 19.16 42.47
N SER A 470 -6.40 18.13 41.68
CA SER A 470 -7.34 17.04 41.36
C SER A 470 -6.59 15.71 41.17
N GLY A 471 -5.47 15.51 41.89
CA GLY A 471 -4.55 14.40 41.66
C GLY A 471 -5.13 12.99 41.82
N HIS A 472 -6.26 12.86 42.50
CA HIS A 472 -7.03 11.61 42.64
C HIS A 472 -7.94 11.30 41.43
N LYS A 473 -8.26 12.28 40.57
CA LYS A 473 -9.12 12.07 39.41
C LYS A 473 -8.40 11.19 38.37
N PRO A 474 -9.12 10.27 37.70
CA PRO A 474 -8.58 9.53 36.56
C PRO A 474 -8.12 10.47 35.44
N ALA A 475 -6.92 10.23 34.91
CA ALA A 475 -6.41 10.86 33.70
C ALA A 475 -6.51 9.90 32.50
N PHE A 476 -6.04 8.66 32.68
CA PHE A 476 -6.04 7.63 31.65
C PHE A 476 -6.56 6.30 32.20
N ILE A 477 -7.47 5.65 31.47
CA ILE A 477 -8.12 4.39 31.84
C ILE A 477 -7.95 3.40 30.69
N CYS A 478 -7.49 2.18 30.94
CA CYS A 478 -7.46 1.14 29.92
C CYS A 478 -8.87 0.57 29.71
N GLY A 479 -9.48 0.78 28.55
CA GLY A 479 -10.85 0.31 28.26
C GLY A 479 -11.03 -1.22 28.30
N LEU A 480 -9.94 -1.99 28.20
CA LEU A 480 -9.98 -3.46 28.25
C LEU A 480 -9.72 -4.06 29.64
N THR A 481 -8.92 -3.39 30.49
CA THR A 481 -8.48 -3.93 31.79
C THR A 481 -8.89 -3.08 32.98
N GLU A 482 -9.49 -1.91 32.74
CA GLU A 482 -9.97 -0.92 33.73
C GLU A 482 -8.88 -0.33 34.62
N LYS A 483 -7.63 -0.77 34.45
CA LYS A 483 -6.43 -0.15 35.04
C LYS A 483 -6.45 1.33 34.75
N THR A 484 -6.37 2.11 35.82
CA THR A 484 -6.52 3.56 35.80
C THR A 484 -5.24 4.21 36.32
N LEU A 485 -4.79 5.26 35.63
CA LEU A 485 -3.80 6.21 36.11
C LEU A 485 -4.51 7.52 36.47
N THR A 486 -4.36 7.98 37.71
CA THR A 486 -4.81 9.32 38.11
C THR A 486 -3.87 10.41 37.61
N PHE A 487 -4.26 11.69 37.69
CA PHE A 487 -3.37 12.81 37.35
C PHE A 487 -2.06 12.80 38.17
N ALA A 488 -2.14 12.54 39.48
CA ALA A 488 -0.93 12.43 40.33
C ALA A 488 -0.05 11.23 39.93
N GLN A 489 -0.65 10.05 39.69
CA GLN A 489 0.10 8.85 39.27
C GLN A 489 0.74 9.02 37.89
N THR A 490 0.07 9.75 36.99
CA THR A 490 0.58 10.09 35.64
C THR A 490 1.80 11.00 35.75
N LEU A 491 1.73 12.06 36.57
CA LEU A 491 2.85 12.95 36.82
C LEU A 491 4.04 12.21 37.44
N GLU A 492 3.82 11.42 38.49
CA GLU A 492 4.88 10.66 39.17
C GLU A 492 5.55 9.63 38.25
N LYS A 493 4.76 8.90 37.44
CA LYS A 493 5.31 7.99 36.43
C LYS A 493 6.11 8.74 35.36
N ALA A 494 5.62 9.88 34.87
CA ALA A 494 6.32 10.67 33.86
C ALA A 494 7.64 11.26 34.41
N LYS A 495 7.66 11.71 35.68
CA LYS A 495 8.88 12.12 36.38
C LYS A 495 9.88 10.97 36.51
N ALA A 496 9.43 9.76 36.87
CA ALA A 496 10.30 8.59 37.00
C ALA A 496 10.90 8.16 35.65
N VAL A 497 10.11 8.18 34.57
CA VAL A 497 10.61 7.94 33.20
C VAL A 497 11.63 9.03 32.80
N CYS A 498 11.33 10.30 33.07
CA CYS A 498 12.22 11.43 32.79
C CYS A 498 13.57 11.30 33.52
N ALA A 499 13.55 10.94 34.80
CA ALA A 499 14.75 10.71 35.61
C ALA A 499 15.59 9.54 35.09
N GLY A 500 14.95 8.43 34.73
CA GLY A 500 15.60 7.29 34.10
C GLY A 500 16.29 7.67 32.78
N LEU A 501 15.54 8.22 31.83
CA LEU A 501 16.06 8.58 30.50
C LEU A 501 17.21 9.59 30.58
N SER A 502 17.10 10.56 31.49
CA SER A 502 18.17 11.53 31.77
C SER A 502 19.44 10.85 32.29
N ALA A 503 19.32 9.89 33.21
CA ALA A 503 20.46 9.15 33.76
C ALA A 503 21.11 8.20 32.73
N HIS A 504 20.38 7.78 31.70
CA HIS A 504 20.91 6.98 30.58
C HIS A 504 21.38 7.85 29.40
N GLY A 505 21.45 9.17 29.60
CA GLY A 505 22.14 10.08 28.71
C GLY A 505 21.28 10.75 27.63
N ILE A 506 19.95 10.57 27.64
CA ILE A 506 19.02 11.36 26.82
C ILE A 506 18.98 12.80 27.34
N LYS A 507 19.07 13.77 26.43
CA LYS A 507 19.29 15.19 26.69
C LYS A 507 18.28 16.08 25.94
N LYS A 508 18.27 17.36 26.29
CA LYS A 508 17.52 18.38 25.55
C LYS A 508 17.95 18.40 24.08
N GLY A 509 16.99 18.33 23.17
CA GLY A 509 17.20 18.35 21.71
C GLY A 509 17.40 16.98 21.06
N ASP A 510 17.55 15.91 21.84
CA ASP A 510 17.55 14.54 21.30
C ASP A 510 16.20 14.22 20.66
N ILE A 511 16.21 13.62 19.47
CA ILE A 511 15.00 13.16 18.79
C ILE A 511 14.83 11.67 19.10
N VAL A 512 13.71 11.31 19.70
CA VAL A 512 13.44 9.95 20.19
C VAL A 512 12.23 9.41 19.46
N ILE A 513 12.39 8.27 18.78
CA ILE A 513 11.25 7.58 18.14
C ILE A 513 10.37 6.97 19.22
N LEU A 514 9.05 7.17 19.13
CA LEU A 514 8.07 6.45 19.94
C LEU A 514 7.28 5.47 19.05
N HIS A 515 7.46 4.16 19.26
CA HIS A 515 6.92 3.09 18.43
C HIS A 515 5.97 2.19 19.23
N SER A 516 4.67 2.52 19.22
CA SER A 516 3.67 1.83 20.04
C SER A 516 2.25 2.04 19.53
N PHE A 517 1.36 1.11 19.87
CA PHE A 517 -0.08 1.29 19.80
C PHE A 517 -0.59 2.09 21.02
N ASN A 518 -1.90 2.38 21.06
CA ASN A 518 -2.55 3.12 22.15
C ASN A 518 -2.53 2.34 23.48
N CYS A 519 -1.86 2.87 24.50
CA CYS A 519 -1.76 2.25 25.83
C CYS A 519 -1.63 3.33 26.92
N LEU A 520 -1.65 2.92 28.19
CA LEU A 520 -1.52 3.84 29.34
C LEU A 520 -0.11 4.48 29.40
N GLU A 521 0.89 3.75 28.93
CA GLU A 521 2.30 4.11 28.97
C GLU A 521 2.65 5.16 27.90
N TYR A 522 1.96 5.16 26.75
CA TYR A 522 2.21 6.08 25.64
C TYR A 522 2.18 7.57 26.05
N PRO A 523 1.10 8.11 26.65
CA PRO A 523 1.08 9.51 27.07
C PRO A 523 2.12 9.80 28.16
N VAL A 524 2.39 8.84 29.06
CA VAL A 524 3.41 8.99 30.11
C VAL A 524 4.81 9.17 29.51
N VAL A 525 5.19 8.35 28.53
CA VAL A 525 6.49 8.45 27.82
C VAL A 525 6.57 9.75 27.02
N PHE A 526 5.51 10.11 26.28
CA PHE A 526 5.44 11.36 25.52
C PHE A 526 5.66 12.59 26.43
N LEU A 527 4.96 12.65 27.57
CA LEU A 527 5.09 13.75 28.53
C LEU A 527 6.46 13.78 29.21
N ALA A 528 7.07 12.62 29.48
CA ALA A 528 8.42 12.52 30.06
C ALA A 528 9.51 13.01 29.10
N LEU A 529 9.43 12.67 27.80
CA LEU A 529 10.33 13.18 26.76
C LEU A 529 10.24 14.70 26.67
N ASN A 530 9.02 15.24 26.59
CA ASN A 530 8.79 16.69 26.54
C ASN A 530 9.41 17.38 27.76
N ARG A 531 9.18 16.88 28.97
CA ARG A 531 9.72 17.49 30.20
C ARG A 531 11.26 17.46 30.27
N LEU A 532 11.87 16.43 29.71
CA LEU A 532 13.33 16.32 29.55
C LEU A 532 13.89 17.31 28.51
N GLY A 533 13.03 17.86 27.65
CA GLY A 533 13.40 18.67 26.50
C GLY A 533 13.82 17.86 25.28
N ALA A 534 13.58 16.54 25.28
CA ALA A 534 13.72 15.69 24.12
C ALA A 534 12.49 15.83 23.20
N ILE A 535 12.66 15.54 21.92
CA ILE A 535 11.63 15.67 20.89
C ILE A 535 11.06 14.28 20.60
N CYS A 536 9.77 14.08 20.89
CA CYS A 536 9.09 12.83 20.55
C CYS A 536 8.76 12.78 19.05
N SER A 537 9.36 11.85 18.30
CA SER A 537 8.96 11.55 16.92
C SER A 537 8.08 10.29 16.91
N PRO A 538 6.75 10.43 16.88
CA PRO A 538 5.87 9.27 16.90
C PRO A 538 5.94 8.51 15.56
N SER A 539 5.85 7.18 15.62
CA SER A 539 5.87 6.29 14.45
C SER A 539 4.64 5.38 14.41
N SER A 540 4.32 4.86 13.24
CA SER A 540 3.19 3.93 13.07
C SER A 540 3.54 2.55 13.66
N PRO A 541 2.67 1.92 14.49
CA PRO A 541 2.86 0.56 14.98
C PRO A 541 2.69 -0.51 13.89
N MET A 542 2.42 -0.11 12.65
CA MET A 542 2.34 -1.00 11.48
C MET A 542 3.64 -1.04 10.66
N PHE A 543 4.64 -0.21 10.99
CA PHE A 543 5.92 -0.22 10.28
C PHE A 543 6.68 -1.52 10.53
N ASN A 544 7.33 -2.04 9.49
CA ASN A 544 8.38 -3.04 9.63
C ASN A 544 9.72 -2.39 10.03
N GLY A 545 10.75 -3.19 10.34
CA GLY A 545 12.04 -2.68 10.80
C GLY A 545 12.70 -1.72 9.81
N LYS A 546 12.57 -1.95 8.50
CA LYS A 546 13.10 -1.04 7.47
C LYS A 546 12.35 0.29 7.43
N GLU A 547 11.01 0.28 7.47
CA GLU A 547 10.21 1.52 7.49
C GLU A 547 10.47 2.33 8.78
N LEU A 548 10.73 1.66 9.89
CA LEU A 548 11.15 2.29 11.15
C LEU A 548 12.57 2.89 11.02
N ALA A 549 13.50 2.19 10.37
CA ALA A 549 14.85 2.68 10.07
C ALA A 549 14.84 3.92 9.14
N ASP A 550 14.00 3.91 8.11
CA ASP A 550 13.79 5.06 7.23
C ASP A 550 13.31 6.29 8.04
N GLN A 551 12.40 6.11 9.01
CA GLN A 551 12.00 7.22 9.90
C GLN A 551 13.12 7.63 10.86
N ILE A 552 13.90 6.69 11.41
CA ILE A 552 15.07 6.98 12.27
C ILE A 552 16.09 7.86 11.52
N GLU A 553 16.42 7.53 10.28
CA GLU A 553 17.36 8.28 9.44
C GLU A 553 16.83 9.69 9.15
N ILE A 554 15.60 9.81 8.64
CA ILE A 554 15.03 11.12 8.23
C ILE A 554 14.80 12.03 9.46
N ALA A 555 14.39 11.45 10.60
CA ALA A 555 14.25 12.16 11.86
C ALA A 555 15.59 12.48 12.54
N LYS A 556 16.70 11.84 12.12
CA LYS A 556 17.99 11.86 12.82
C LYS A 556 17.84 11.50 14.31
N ALA A 557 17.09 10.44 14.57
CA ALA A 557 16.81 10.01 15.94
C ALA A 557 18.09 9.53 16.65
N THR A 558 18.15 9.74 17.97
CA THR A 558 19.26 9.31 18.83
C THR A 558 18.88 8.15 19.76
N ALA A 559 17.59 7.81 19.85
CA ALA A 559 17.07 6.67 20.60
C ALA A 559 15.72 6.20 20.05
N VAL A 560 15.34 4.97 20.40
CA VAL A 560 14.02 4.39 20.10
C VAL A 560 13.38 3.88 21.39
N ILE A 561 12.14 4.28 21.64
CA ILE A 561 11.31 3.76 22.72
C ILE A 561 10.12 3.01 22.11
N GLY A 562 10.06 1.69 22.34
CA GLY A 562 9.06 0.80 21.76
C GLY A 562 8.16 0.11 22.79
N HIS A 563 7.00 -0.39 22.35
CA HIS A 563 6.23 -1.34 23.15
C HIS A 563 6.80 -2.77 23.00
N LYS A 564 6.87 -3.58 24.07
CA LYS A 564 7.47 -4.93 24.07
C LYS A 564 6.99 -5.85 22.96
N ILE A 565 5.69 -5.80 22.62
CA ILE A 565 5.09 -6.59 21.52
C ILE A 565 5.72 -6.33 20.14
N PHE A 566 6.40 -5.20 19.96
CA PHE A 566 7.12 -4.83 18.74
C PHE A 566 8.64 -4.96 18.92
N GLY A 567 9.13 -5.70 19.92
CA GLY A 567 10.54 -5.82 20.26
C GLY A 567 11.42 -6.15 19.06
N ASP A 568 11.03 -7.12 18.23
CA ASP A 568 11.77 -7.50 17.02
C ASP A 568 11.89 -6.35 16.02
N VAL A 569 10.78 -5.69 15.70
CA VAL A 569 10.71 -4.54 14.77
C VAL A 569 11.53 -3.36 15.29
N VAL A 570 11.47 -3.12 16.61
CA VAL A 570 12.19 -2.04 17.28
C VAL A 570 13.69 -2.30 17.29
N VAL A 571 14.13 -3.53 17.56
CA VAL A 571 15.55 -3.92 17.51
C VAL A 571 16.08 -3.95 16.08
N GLU A 572 15.33 -4.50 15.12
CA GLU A 572 15.67 -4.50 13.69
C GLU A 572 15.81 -3.06 13.16
N GLY A 573 14.79 -2.23 13.38
CA GLY A 573 14.80 -0.84 12.91
C GLY A 573 15.85 0.02 13.61
N ALA A 574 16.09 -0.18 14.91
CA ALA A 574 17.20 0.46 15.61
C ALA A 574 18.55 0.09 15.01
N ALA A 575 18.81 -1.21 14.78
CA ALA A 575 20.07 -1.69 14.21
C ALA A 575 20.30 -1.17 12.79
N LEU A 576 19.27 -1.23 11.93
CA LEU A 576 19.31 -0.69 10.56
C LEU A 576 19.48 0.84 10.55
N GLY A 577 18.85 1.56 11.48
CA GLY A 577 18.94 3.01 11.64
C GLY A 577 20.19 3.51 12.39
N GLY A 578 21.12 2.62 12.77
CA GLY A 578 22.37 2.99 13.45
C GLY A 578 22.24 3.35 14.94
N ILE A 579 21.12 3.02 15.58
CA ILE A 579 20.87 3.21 17.02
C ILE A 579 21.53 2.07 17.79
N LYS A 580 22.30 2.39 18.84
CA LYS A 580 23.02 1.37 19.64
C LYS A 580 22.07 0.67 20.63
N PRO A 581 22.33 -0.57 21.07
CA PRO A 581 21.46 -1.30 22.00
C PRO A 581 21.11 -0.53 23.29
N HIS A 582 22.07 0.16 23.92
CA HIS A 582 21.84 1.00 25.10
C HIS A 582 20.96 2.25 24.86
N GLN A 583 20.61 2.54 23.60
CA GLN A 583 19.71 3.63 23.18
C GLN A 583 18.33 3.10 22.76
N VAL A 584 18.07 1.80 22.96
CA VAL A 584 16.79 1.13 22.70
C VAL A 584 16.12 0.80 24.03
N TYR A 585 14.87 1.24 24.18
CA TYR A 585 14.09 1.09 25.41
C TYR A 585 12.74 0.44 25.12
N LEU A 586 12.29 -0.51 25.94
CA LEU A 586 10.97 -1.13 25.80
C LEU A 586 10.06 -0.90 27.01
N PHE A 587 8.76 -0.72 26.77
CA PHE A 587 7.73 -0.60 27.82
C PHE A 587 6.49 -1.47 27.56
N GLY A 588 5.58 -1.48 28.53
CA GLY A 588 4.30 -2.17 28.45
C GLY A 588 4.39 -3.65 28.82
N GLN A 589 3.31 -4.37 28.56
CA GLN A 589 3.17 -5.79 28.94
C GLN A 589 3.30 -6.70 27.72
N GLY A 590 3.65 -7.97 27.96
CA GLY A 590 3.96 -8.96 26.93
C GLY A 590 5.44 -9.33 26.89
N GLU A 591 5.73 -10.51 26.37
CA GLU A 591 7.09 -10.98 26.11
C GLU A 591 7.57 -10.42 24.77
N ALA A 592 8.84 -10.01 24.71
CA ALA A 592 9.50 -9.70 23.45
C ALA A 592 10.16 -10.98 22.93
N SER A 593 10.09 -11.23 21.62
CA SER A 593 10.67 -12.42 20.99
C SER A 593 12.21 -12.39 20.90
N VAL A 594 12.80 -11.20 21.05
CA VAL A 594 14.24 -10.96 21.16
C VAL A 594 14.78 -11.31 22.55
N PRO A 595 15.97 -11.97 22.65
CA PRO A 595 16.58 -12.30 23.93
C PRO A 595 16.78 -11.08 24.84
N ALA A 596 16.60 -11.26 26.15
CA ALA A 596 16.79 -10.19 27.14
C ALA A 596 18.21 -9.57 27.10
N GLU A 597 19.21 -10.34 26.67
CA GLU A 597 20.59 -9.89 26.46
C GLU A 597 20.75 -8.89 25.30
N THR A 598 19.77 -8.82 24.39
CA THR A 598 19.75 -7.89 23.24
C THR A 598 18.98 -6.60 23.56
N ILE A 599 18.15 -6.59 24.61
CA ILE A 599 17.38 -5.42 25.06
C ILE A 599 17.89 -4.99 26.43
N GLU A 600 18.78 -4.01 26.45
CA GLU A 600 19.46 -3.59 27.68
C GLU A 600 18.49 -2.94 28.70
N TYR A 601 17.41 -2.28 28.24
CA TYR A 601 16.57 -1.45 29.10
C TYR A 601 15.05 -1.59 28.89
N VAL A 602 14.41 -2.39 29.74
CA VAL A 602 12.96 -2.32 29.99
C VAL A 602 12.66 -1.16 30.95
N LEU A 603 11.85 -0.19 30.52
CA LEU A 603 11.52 1.06 31.25
C LEU A 603 11.05 0.83 32.69
N GLU A 604 10.13 -0.10 32.90
CA GLU A 604 9.60 -0.40 34.24
C GLU A 604 10.69 -0.96 35.19
N GLN A 605 11.51 -1.88 34.67
CA GLN A 605 12.46 -2.69 35.46
C GLN A 605 13.84 -2.02 35.63
N HIS A 606 14.29 -1.23 34.66
CA HIS A 606 15.68 -0.71 34.59
C HIS A 606 15.80 0.80 34.76
N LEU A 607 14.69 1.54 34.60
CA LEU A 607 14.65 3.00 34.63
C LEU A 607 13.76 3.47 35.79
N ILE A 608 12.51 3.00 35.88
CA ILE A 608 11.57 3.36 36.96
C ILE A 608 11.93 2.66 38.28
N ALA A 609 12.23 1.36 38.28
CA ALA A 609 12.52 0.61 39.51
C ALA A 609 13.74 1.13 40.30
N LYS A 610 14.68 1.83 39.64
CA LYS A 610 15.83 2.48 40.28
C LYS A 610 15.45 3.65 41.20
N LYS A 611 14.21 4.16 41.14
CA LYS A 611 13.68 5.27 41.94
C LYS A 611 14.63 6.49 41.98
N LEU A 612 15.21 6.82 40.84
CA LEU A 612 16.14 7.94 40.71
C LEU A 612 15.44 9.27 41.04
N PRO A 613 16.12 10.22 41.71
CA PRO A 613 15.56 11.54 41.97
C PRO A 613 15.26 12.27 40.66
N PHE A 614 14.20 13.07 40.64
CA PHE A 614 13.87 13.87 39.47
C PHE A 614 15.03 14.87 39.17
N PRO A 615 15.55 14.91 37.93
CA PRO A 615 16.70 15.73 37.59
C PRO A 615 16.40 17.22 37.75
N ASN A 616 17.42 18.01 38.12
CA ASN A 616 17.31 19.47 38.24
C ASN A 616 17.26 20.11 36.84
N LEU A 617 16.09 20.01 36.19
CA LEU A 617 15.83 20.54 34.87
C LEU A 617 15.16 21.93 34.98
N PRO A 618 15.57 22.91 34.15
CA PRO A 618 14.90 24.21 34.09
C PRO A 618 13.40 24.06 33.72
N PRO A 619 12.59 25.10 33.94
CA PRO A 619 11.22 25.17 33.41
C PRO A 619 11.19 24.87 31.91
N MET A 620 10.13 24.19 31.45
CA MET A 620 9.99 23.87 30.03
C MET A 620 9.61 25.13 29.26
N ASP A 621 10.58 25.69 28.50
CA ASP A 621 10.32 26.83 27.62
C ASP A 621 9.35 26.40 26.48
N PRO A 622 8.16 27.03 26.37
CA PRO A 622 7.12 26.63 25.43
C PRO A 622 7.51 26.75 23.95
N THR A 623 8.54 27.51 23.61
CA THR A 623 8.99 27.70 22.22
C THR A 623 9.84 26.54 21.70
N ASN A 624 10.32 25.66 22.58
CA ASN A 624 11.03 24.44 22.16
C ASN A 624 10.10 23.50 21.39
N VAL A 625 10.67 22.82 20.39
CA VAL A 625 10.03 21.68 19.72
C VAL A 625 9.90 20.55 20.73
N VAL A 626 8.72 19.92 20.78
CA VAL A 626 8.40 18.80 21.68
C VAL A 626 7.95 17.57 20.89
N ALA A 627 7.38 17.75 19.70
CA ALA A 627 6.96 16.66 18.84
C ALA A 627 7.43 16.85 17.39
N LEU A 628 7.78 15.75 16.74
CA LEU A 628 8.16 15.65 15.34
C LEU A 628 7.35 14.55 14.61
N PRO A 629 6.02 14.70 14.50
CA PRO A 629 5.19 13.83 13.66
C PRO A 629 5.52 14.01 12.18
N PHE A 630 5.41 12.94 11.40
CA PHE A 630 5.64 12.96 9.96
C PHE A 630 4.33 13.08 9.18
N SER A 631 4.21 14.07 8.29
CA SER A 631 3.02 14.20 7.43
C SER A 631 3.12 13.28 6.20
N SER A 632 2.02 12.57 5.90
CA SER A 632 1.90 11.51 4.89
C SER A 632 1.74 12.05 3.46
N GLY A 633 2.62 12.98 3.08
CA GLY A 633 2.51 13.76 1.84
C GLY A 633 2.28 12.89 0.60
N THR A 634 1.14 13.10 -0.09
CA THR A 634 0.64 12.23 -1.17
C THR A 634 1.53 12.14 -2.42
N THR A 635 2.62 12.90 -2.50
CA THR A 635 3.47 13.01 -3.69
C THR A 635 4.99 13.00 -3.43
N GLY A 636 5.49 12.57 -2.26
CA GLY A 636 6.94 12.61 -1.96
C GLY A 636 7.33 11.92 -0.66
N ARG A 637 8.63 11.97 -0.30
CA ARG A 637 9.11 11.45 1.00
C ARG A 637 8.40 12.15 2.17
N PRO A 638 8.06 11.45 3.27
CA PRO A 638 7.44 12.06 4.45
C PRO A 638 8.25 13.22 5.02
N LYS A 639 7.58 14.24 5.55
CA LYS A 639 8.21 15.43 6.15
C LYS A 639 7.96 15.48 7.65
N GLY A 640 9.02 15.63 8.46
CA GLY A 640 8.88 15.86 9.89
C GLY A 640 8.41 17.28 10.17
N VAL A 641 7.33 17.44 10.94
CA VAL A 641 6.71 18.73 11.28
C VAL A 641 7.13 19.13 12.70
N GLU A 642 7.84 20.23 12.86
CA GLU A 642 8.32 20.71 14.15
C GLU A 642 7.19 21.39 14.96
N LEU A 643 6.64 20.68 15.95
CA LEU A 643 5.58 21.20 16.84
C LEU A 643 6.14 21.60 18.20
N THR A 644 5.84 22.83 18.62
CA THR A 644 6.32 23.42 19.87
C THR A 644 5.41 23.12 21.05
N GLY A 645 5.95 23.20 22.28
CA GLY A 645 5.13 23.07 23.50
C GLY A 645 3.98 24.07 23.56
N ARG A 646 4.20 25.28 23.05
CA ARG A 646 3.20 26.33 22.84
C ARG A 646 2.15 25.94 21.82
N ALA A 647 2.53 25.39 20.67
CA ALA A 647 1.59 24.97 19.63
C ALA A 647 0.65 23.86 20.15
N MET A 648 1.21 22.87 20.84
CA MET A 648 0.47 21.76 21.46
C MET A 648 -0.48 22.22 22.58
N LEU A 649 -0.08 23.22 23.38
CA LEU A 649 -0.98 23.82 24.38
C LEU A 649 -2.06 24.70 23.72
N ALA A 650 -1.70 25.48 22.70
CA ALA A 650 -2.61 26.38 22.01
C ALA A 650 -3.78 25.63 21.36
N THR A 651 -3.49 24.56 20.60
CA THR A 651 -4.54 23.76 19.95
C THR A 651 -5.45 23.06 20.97
N ALA A 652 -4.91 22.65 22.12
CA ALA A 652 -5.69 22.09 23.23
C ALA A 652 -6.62 23.13 23.83
N ILE A 653 -6.14 24.36 24.08
CA ILE A 653 -6.95 25.49 24.56
C ILE A 653 -8.04 25.85 23.55
N GLN A 654 -7.69 26.02 22.27
CA GLN A 654 -8.61 26.40 21.18
C GLN A 654 -9.72 25.37 20.97
N THR A 655 -9.39 24.08 20.99
CA THR A 655 -10.37 22.99 20.87
C THR A 655 -11.25 22.91 22.12
N SER A 656 -10.64 22.98 23.31
CA SER A 656 -11.35 22.91 24.60
C SER A 656 -12.31 24.08 24.84
N ALA A 657 -12.12 25.22 24.16
CA ALA A 657 -13.00 26.38 24.24
C ALA A 657 -14.35 26.18 23.53
N LEU A 658 -14.45 25.22 22.61
CA LEU A 658 -15.69 24.83 21.90
C LEU A 658 -16.17 23.41 22.27
N GLU A 659 -15.55 22.80 23.29
CA GLU A 659 -15.87 21.46 23.75
C GLU A 659 -16.77 21.53 24.99
N ASP A 660 -17.90 20.85 24.92
CA ASP A 660 -18.89 20.74 26.00
C ASP A 660 -18.32 19.99 27.22
N ASP A 661 -19.06 19.98 28.33
CA ASP A 661 -18.65 19.32 29.57
C ASP A 661 -18.82 17.79 29.47
N LEU A 662 -17.83 17.13 28.86
CA LEU A 662 -17.74 15.67 28.75
C LEU A 662 -17.31 15.01 30.06
N THR A 663 -17.86 13.83 30.38
CA THR A 663 -17.42 13.03 31.55
C THR A 663 -16.24 12.10 31.22
N TYR A 664 -16.22 11.53 30.02
CA TYR A 664 -15.20 10.60 29.53
C TYR A 664 -14.94 10.87 28.05
N VAL A 665 -13.68 10.75 27.62
CA VAL A 665 -13.26 10.90 26.22
C VAL A 665 -12.65 9.61 25.71
N LEU A 666 -13.01 9.21 24.48
CA LEU A 666 -12.51 7.97 23.87
C LEU A 666 -11.10 8.16 23.24
N GLY A 667 -10.12 7.41 23.74
CA GLY A 667 -8.76 7.33 23.22
C GLY A 667 -8.53 6.13 22.28
N MET A 668 -9.24 6.09 21.15
CA MET A 668 -9.15 4.97 20.19
C MET A 668 -8.47 5.34 18.85
N LEU A 669 -8.45 6.62 18.47
CA LEU A 669 -7.67 7.07 17.31
C LEU A 669 -6.17 6.91 17.60
N PRO A 670 -5.32 6.53 16.61
CA PRO A 670 -3.92 6.21 16.89
C PRO A 670 -3.11 7.40 17.40
N PHE A 671 -2.51 7.30 18.59
CA PHE A 671 -1.80 8.41 19.25
C PHE A 671 -0.58 8.95 18.50
N PHE A 672 -0.06 8.19 17.53
CA PHE A 672 1.00 8.68 16.64
C PHE A 672 0.51 9.73 15.63
N HIS A 673 -0.80 9.81 15.41
CA HIS A 673 -1.44 10.76 14.50
C HIS A 673 -1.93 12.00 15.25
N ILE A 674 -1.70 13.18 14.66
CA ILE A 674 -1.86 14.48 15.32
C ILE A 674 -3.27 14.71 15.92
N LEU A 675 -4.32 14.21 15.28
CA LEU A 675 -5.70 14.33 15.79
C LEU A 675 -5.87 13.64 17.16
N ALA A 676 -5.29 12.46 17.34
CA ALA A 676 -5.35 11.76 18.61
C ALA A 676 -4.41 12.41 19.65
N THR A 677 -3.27 12.93 19.19
CA THR A 677 -2.35 13.73 20.02
C THR A 677 -3.05 14.98 20.58
N LEU A 678 -3.77 15.72 19.74
CA LEU A 678 -4.62 16.85 20.11
C LEU A 678 -5.64 16.44 21.18
N ILE A 679 -6.42 15.38 20.95
CA ILE A 679 -7.50 14.98 21.85
C ILE A 679 -6.94 14.66 23.24
N PHE A 680 -5.80 13.96 23.36
CA PHE A 680 -5.24 13.70 24.70
C PHE A 680 -4.63 14.96 25.37
N HIS A 681 -4.14 15.94 24.60
CA HIS A 681 -3.75 17.23 25.18
C HIS A 681 -4.97 18.02 25.67
N ALA A 682 -6.09 18.00 24.94
CA ALA A 682 -7.34 18.61 25.40
C ALA A 682 -7.86 17.95 26.69
N THR A 683 -7.79 16.63 26.81
CA THR A 683 -8.20 15.95 28.06
C THR A 683 -7.29 16.29 29.25
N ILE A 684 -5.97 16.42 29.04
CA ILE A 684 -5.08 16.92 30.10
C ILE A 684 -5.43 18.37 30.44
N PHE A 685 -5.64 19.25 29.46
CA PHE A 685 -5.97 20.66 29.72
C PHE A 685 -7.24 20.82 30.56
N LYS A 686 -8.34 20.13 30.20
CA LYS A 686 -9.64 20.15 30.91
C LYS A 686 -9.74 19.22 32.14
N ALA A 687 -8.66 18.51 32.52
CA ALA A 687 -8.67 17.49 33.58
C ALA A 687 -9.71 16.34 33.38
N LEU A 688 -9.93 15.93 32.13
CA LEU A 688 -10.90 14.89 31.76
C LEU A 688 -10.28 13.49 31.69
N PRO A 689 -10.99 12.45 32.18
CA PRO A 689 -10.59 11.05 31.96
C PRO A 689 -10.65 10.64 30.49
N MET A 690 -9.54 10.13 29.96
CA MET A 690 -9.50 9.44 28.66
C MET A 690 -9.53 7.92 28.84
N VAL A 691 -10.47 7.24 28.18
CA VAL A 691 -10.57 5.78 28.14
C VAL A 691 -9.93 5.26 26.85
N ILE A 692 -8.80 4.59 26.98
CA ILE A 692 -7.89 4.19 25.90
C ILE A 692 -8.22 2.76 25.43
N LEU A 693 -8.41 2.59 24.12
CA LEU A 693 -8.49 1.28 23.46
C LEU A 693 -7.27 1.08 22.55
N PRO A 694 -6.59 -0.08 22.59
CA PRO A 694 -5.35 -0.31 21.84
C PRO A 694 -5.56 -0.45 20.33
N ARG A 695 -6.74 -0.95 19.95
CA ARG A 695 -7.22 -1.13 18.57
C ARG A 695 -8.74 -1.20 18.57
N PHE A 696 -9.34 -1.04 17.40
CA PHE A 696 -10.77 -1.30 17.22
C PHE A 696 -11.03 -2.81 17.24
N GLU A 697 -11.96 -3.24 18.10
CA GLU A 697 -12.63 -4.53 18.07
C GLU A 697 -14.12 -4.23 18.33
N PRO A 698 -15.04 -4.55 17.39
CA PRO A 698 -16.44 -4.11 17.42
C PRO A 698 -17.14 -4.24 18.77
N GLU A 699 -17.06 -5.40 19.42
CA GLU A 699 -17.86 -5.70 20.59
C GLU A 699 -17.26 -5.05 21.86
N SER A 700 -15.94 -5.08 22.01
CA SER A 700 -15.22 -4.42 23.11
C SER A 700 -15.30 -2.91 23.03
N PHE A 701 -15.27 -2.33 21.82
CA PHE A 701 -15.52 -0.90 21.61
C PHE A 701 -16.91 -0.49 22.08
N LEU A 702 -17.96 -1.18 21.64
CA LEU A 702 -19.33 -0.86 22.03
C LEU A 702 -19.56 -1.08 23.53
N ARG A 703 -19.01 -2.16 24.13
CA ARG A 703 -19.01 -2.36 25.59
C ARG A 703 -18.42 -1.16 26.35
N VAL A 704 -17.30 -0.60 25.88
CA VAL A 704 -16.67 0.58 26.50
C VAL A 704 -17.54 1.84 26.35
N VAL A 705 -18.10 2.09 25.16
CA VAL A 705 -18.99 3.24 24.91
C VAL A 705 -20.22 3.21 25.83
N VAL A 706 -20.81 2.03 26.04
CA VAL A 706 -21.96 1.86 26.95
C VAL A 706 -21.53 1.98 28.41
N LYS A 707 -20.46 1.31 28.83
CA LYS A 707 -19.98 1.29 30.23
C LYS A 707 -19.64 2.68 30.77
N TYR A 708 -18.97 3.50 29.96
CA TYR A 708 -18.56 4.85 30.36
C TYR A 708 -19.56 5.93 29.92
N LYS A 709 -20.74 5.55 29.41
CA LYS A 709 -21.84 6.43 28.95
C LYS A 709 -21.33 7.64 28.14
N MET A 710 -20.47 7.37 27.16
CA MET A 710 -19.80 8.39 26.35
C MET A 710 -20.78 9.10 25.41
N ALA A 711 -21.08 10.37 25.67
CA ALA A 711 -22.01 11.15 24.85
C ALA A 711 -21.43 11.57 23.48
N LYS A 712 -20.12 11.86 23.43
CA LYS A 712 -19.40 12.25 22.22
C LYS A 712 -18.36 11.20 21.84
N LEU A 713 -18.36 10.78 20.58
CA LEU A 713 -17.40 9.82 20.02
C LEU A 713 -16.59 10.47 18.89
N SER A 714 -15.30 10.69 19.11
CA SER A 714 -14.36 11.12 18.06
C SER A 714 -13.86 9.91 17.27
N LEU A 715 -14.30 9.77 16.02
CA LEU A 715 -14.13 8.58 15.18
C LEU A 715 -13.54 8.94 13.80
N ALA A 716 -12.90 7.96 13.16
CA ALA A 716 -12.52 8.06 11.75
C ALA A 716 -13.71 7.66 10.85
N PRO A 717 -13.78 8.13 9.59
CA PRO A 717 -14.88 7.82 8.66
C PRO A 717 -15.34 6.36 8.58
N PRO A 718 -14.46 5.33 8.57
CA PRO A 718 -14.88 3.92 8.49
C PRO A 718 -15.61 3.45 9.76
N LEU A 719 -15.31 4.08 10.90
CA LEU A 719 -15.96 3.81 12.17
C LEU A 719 -17.30 4.53 12.28
N VAL A 720 -17.44 5.73 11.71
CA VAL A 720 -18.75 6.36 11.53
C VAL A 720 -19.64 5.49 10.62
N LEU A 721 -19.10 4.94 9.52
CA LEU A 721 -19.80 3.99 8.67
C LEU A 721 -20.20 2.70 9.40
N PHE A 722 -19.33 2.16 10.26
CA PHE A 722 -19.65 1.03 11.13
C PHE A 722 -20.82 1.35 12.06
N MET A 723 -20.81 2.51 12.73
CA MET A 723 -21.91 2.97 13.59
C MET A 723 -23.22 3.12 12.81
N ALA A 724 -23.16 3.56 11.55
CA ALA A 724 -24.33 3.75 10.71
C ALA A 724 -24.94 2.45 10.17
N LYS A 725 -24.12 1.45 9.81
CA LYS A 725 -24.57 0.28 9.02
C LYS A 725 -24.39 -1.09 9.69
N HIS A 726 -23.49 -1.28 10.64
CA HIS A 726 -23.15 -2.64 11.10
C HIS A 726 -24.18 -3.20 12.10
N PRO A 727 -24.76 -4.41 11.91
CA PRO A 727 -25.87 -4.93 12.75
C PRO A 727 -25.54 -5.14 14.24
N ILE A 728 -24.26 -5.29 14.60
CA ILE A 728 -23.88 -5.45 16.01
C ILE A 728 -24.23 -4.22 16.87
N VAL A 729 -24.33 -3.04 16.25
CA VAL A 729 -24.62 -1.77 16.94
C VAL A 729 -26.03 -1.81 17.56
N ASP A 730 -26.99 -2.47 16.91
CA ASP A 730 -28.37 -2.60 17.41
C ASP A 730 -28.49 -3.52 18.66
N LYS A 731 -27.40 -4.20 19.04
CA LYS A 731 -27.33 -5.03 20.26
C LYS A 731 -26.93 -4.23 21.51
N PHE A 732 -26.63 -2.95 21.38
CA PHE A 732 -26.15 -2.10 22.47
C PHE A 732 -27.05 -0.88 22.66
N ASP A 733 -27.37 -0.57 23.92
CA ASP A 733 -28.02 0.70 24.27
C ASP A 733 -27.03 1.87 24.11
N LEU A 734 -27.20 2.61 23.03
CA LEU A 734 -26.42 3.79 22.69
C LEU A 734 -27.23 5.09 22.78
N SER A 735 -28.37 5.10 23.48
CA SER A 735 -29.26 6.28 23.53
C SER A 735 -28.62 7.52 24.19
N HIS A 736 -27.49 7.32 24.89
CA HIS A 736 -26.68 8.39 25.47
C HIS A 736 -25.68 9.02 24.49
N VAL A 737 -25.45 8.42 23.32
CA VAL A 737 -24.53 8.95 22.28
C VAL A 737 -25.26 10.02 21.49
N THR A 738 -24.94 11.29 21.74
CA THR A 738 -25.57 12.45 21.08
C THR A 738 -24.75 12.99 19.91
N VAL A 739 -23.43 12.76 19.89
CA VAL A 739 -22.52 13.36 18.91
C VAL A 739 -21.46 12.36 18.42
N LEU A 740 -21.29 12.26 17.10
CA LEU A 740 -20.14 11.64 16.46
C LEU A 740 -19.29 12.74 15.80
N ALA A 741 -18.06 12.94 16.27
CA ALA A 741 -17.12 13.87 15.68
C ALA A 741 -16.17 13.14 14.72
N SER A 742 -15.88 13.73 13.56
CA SER A 742 -14.98 13.17 12.54
C SER A 742 -14.08 14.25 11.93
N GLY A 743 -12.93 13.85 11.41
CA GLY A 743 -11.99 14.74 10.75
C GLY A 743 -10.91 13.99 9.95
N GLY A 744 -10.19 14.72 9.10
CA GLY A 744 -9.13 14.19 8.24
C GLY A 744 -9.58 13.67 6.86
N ALA A 745 -10.88 13.49 6.66
CA ALA A 745 -11.53 13.35 5.35
C ALA A 745 -13.01 13.79 5.45
N PRO A 746 -13.64 14.27 4.36
CA PRO A 746 -15.06 14.63 4.34
C PRO A 746 -15.97 13.42 4.65
N LEU A 747 -17.13 13.68 5.24
CA LEU A 747 -18.26 12.74 5.28
C LEU A 747 -19.39 13.25 4.37
N GLY A 748 -19.99 12.35 3.59
CA GLY A 748 -21.16 12.64 2.74
C GLY A 748 -22.46 12.64 3.54
N LYS A 749 -23.46 13.39 3.04
CA LYS A 749 -24.72 13.67 3.76
C LYS A 749 -25.52 12.41 4.09
N GLU A 750 -25.46 11.37 3.27
CA GLU A 750 -26.14 10.09 3.48
C GLU A 750 -25.72 9.44 4.80
N LEU A 751 -24.43 9.55 5.13
CA LEU A 751 -23.86 8.95 6.32
C LEU A 751 -24.27 9.73 7.58
N GLU A 752 -24.34 11.06 7.48
CA GLU A 752 -24.85 11.93 8.55
C GLU A 752 -26.34 11.64 8.82
N HIS A 753 -27.16 11.56 7.77
CA HIS A 753 -28.57 11.17 7.89
C HIS A 753 -28.76 9.74 8.41
N ALA A 754 -27.90 8.78 8.02
CA ALA A 754 -27.97 7.40 8.50
C ALA A 754 -27.66 7.30 10.00
N ILE A 755 -26.66 8.05 10.49
CA ILE A 755 -26.37 8.16 11.93
C ILE A 755 -27.52 8.82 12.67
N MET A 756 -28.03 9.96 12.18
CA MET A 756 -29.15 10.66 12.80
C MET A 756 -30.40 9.77 12.88
N LYS A 757 -30.71 9.03 11.81
CA LYS A 757 -31.85 8.09 11.76
C LYS A 757 -31.70 6.90 12.70
N ARG A 758 -30.49 6.36 12.87
CA ARG A 758 -30.24 5.14 13.67
C ARG A 758 -30.04 5.42 15.16
N LEU A 759 -29.31 6.49 15.49
CA LEU A 759 -28.85 6.79 16.84
C LEU A 759 -29.46 8.08 17.42
N GLY A 760 -30.09 8.93 16.60
CA GLY A 760 -30.49 10.29 17.01
C GLY A 760 -29.30 11.24 17.20
N ALA A 761 -28.09 10.81 16.84
CA ALA A 761 -26.85 11.55 17.04
C ALA A 761 -26.54 12.49 15.88
N LYS A 762 -25.98 13.67 16.19
CA LYS A 762 -25.43 14.58 15.18
C LYS A 762 -24.05 14.08 14.73
N VAL A 763 -23.72 14.34 13.47
CA VAL A 763 -22.35 14.21 12.97
C VAL A 763 -21.73 15.60 12.89
N LEU A 764 -20.56 15.79 13.51
CA LEU A 764 -19.78 17.02 13.45
C LEU A 764 -18.47 16.78 12.71
N GLN A 765 -18.15 17.64 11.75
CA GLN A 765 -16.89 17.61 11.02
C GLN A 765 -15.93 18.70 11.52
N GLY A 766 -14.63 18.47 11.36
CA GLY A 766 -13.58 19.47 11.63
C GLY A 766 -12.41 19.33 10.66
N TYR A 767 -11.75 20.45 10.37
CA TYR A 767 -10.59 20.51 9.48
C TYR A 767 -9.33 20.95 10.22
N GLY A 768 -8.21 20.34 9.83
CA GLY A 768 -6.90 20.51 10.44
C GLY A 768 -5.83 19.70 9.72
N MET A 769 -4.58 19.99 10.03
CA MET A 769 -3.41 19.29 9.50
C MET A 769 -2.32 19.22 10.57
N THR A 770 -1.31 18.37 10.35
CA THR A 770 -0.18 18.20 11.28
C THR A 770 0.51 19.53 11.55
N GLU A 771 0.61 20.37 10.53
CA GLU A 771 1.23 21.68 10.51
C GLU A 771 0.47 22.76 11.33
N PHE A 772 -0.72 22.44 11.87
CA PHE A 772 -1.47 23.27 12.84
C PHE A 772 -1.62 22.64 14.23
N ALA A 773 -0.82 21.60 14.51
CA ALA A 773 -0.89 20.75 15.70
C ALA A 773 -2.26 20.08 15.93
N GLY A 774 -3.18 20.14 14.97
CA GLY A 774 -4.58 19.79 15.18
C GLY A 774 -5.55 20.55 14.26
N ALA A 775 -6.72 20.88 14.79
CA ALA A 775 -7.80 21.55 14.07
C ALA A 775 -7.61 23.07 13.96
N VAL A 776 -8.23 23.67 12.93
CA VAL A 776 -8.35 25.12 12.73
C VAL A 776 -9.80 25.57 12.47
N SER A 777 -10.68 24.66 12.06
CA SER A 777 -12.15 24.84 12.09
C SER A 777 -12.84 23.58 12.62
N ASN A 778 -13.94 23.77 13.35
CA ASN A 778 -14.80 22.71 13.85
C ASN A 778 -16.28 23.12 13.72
N SER A 779 -17.14 22.18 13.38
CA SER A 779 -18.58 22.28 13.60
C SER A 779 -18.90 22.06 15.08
N THR A 780 -19.94 22.73 15.58
CA THR A 780 -20.45 22.55 16.95
C THR A 780 -21.94 22.23 16.93
N ASP A 781 -22.45 21.75 18.05
CA ASP A 781 -23.85 21.33 18.19
C ASP A 781 -24.90 22.42 17.89
N THR A 782 -24.50 23.69 18.03
CA THR A 782 -25.29 24.89 17.73
C THR A 782 -24.93 25.55 16.40
N HIS A 783 -23.77 25.20 15.83
CA HIS A 783 -23.23 25.79 14.60
C HIS A 783 -22.64 24.69 13.71
N ALA A 784 -23.53 23.88 13.15
CA ALA A 784 -23.24 22.93 12.08
C ALA A 784 -23.92 23.42 10.79
N ARG A 785 -23.31 23.13 9.64
CA ARG A 785 -23.84 23.40 8.30
C ARG A 785 -23.43 22.27 7.38
N ASP A 786 -24.36 21.72 6.61
CA ASP A 786 -24.13 20.63 5.66
C ASP A 786 -22.87 20.84 4.81
N GLY A 787 -21.98 19.85 4.75
CA GLY A 787 -20.75 19.90 3.95
C GLY A 787 -19.68 20.88 4.46
N SER A 788 -19.94 21.61 5.54
CA SER A 788 -18.96 22.48 6.18
C SER A 788 -18.17 21.73 7.25
N THR A 789 -16.89 22.11 7.37
CA THR A 789 -16.02 21.75 8.49
C THR A 789 -16.18 22.69 9.69
N GLY A 790 -17.25 23.49 9.68
CA GLY A 790 -17.65 24.43 10.69
C GLY A 790 -16.92 25.77 10.62
N ARG A 791 -16.83 26.44 11.76
CA ARG A 791 -16.29 27.80 11.87
C ARG A 791 -14.85 27.77 12.37
N LEU A 792 -14.10 28.83 12.04
CA LEU A 792 -12.71 29.01 12.48
C LEU A 792 -12.61 29.01 14.02
N LEU A 793 -11.71 28.20 14.59
CA LEU A 793 -11.45 28.15 16.03
C LEU A 793 -10.97 29.51 16.59
N PRO A 794 -11.13 29.78 17.90
CA PRO A 794 -10.63 31.01 18.52
C PRO A 794 -9.18 31.32 18.12
N ASN A 795 -8.89 32.59 17.87
CA ASN A 795 -7.57 33.10 17.45
C ASN A 795 -7.07 32.60 16.07
N VAL A 796 -7.88 31.89 15.28
CA VAL A 796 -7.53 31.52 13.90
C VAL A 796 -7.90 32.65 12.92
N GLU A 797 -7.01 32.89 11.97
CA GLU A 797 -7.19 33.75 10.80
C GLU A 797 -7.04 32.92 9.52
N MET A 798 -7.79 33.27 8.48
CA MET A 798 -7.85 32.55 7.21
C MET A 798 -7.80 33.53 6.02
N LYS A 799 -7.21 33.09 4.91
CA LYS A 799 -7.33 33.70 3.59
C LYS A 799 -7.73 32.64 2.57
N VAL A 800 -8.36 33.09 1.48
CA VAL A 800 -8.56 32.28 0.27
C VAL A 800 -7.79 32.97 -0.86
N LYS A 801 -6.97 32.23 -1.61
CA LYS A 801 -6.13 32.73 -2.69
C LYS A 801 -6.58 32.21 -4.05
N ASP A 802 -6.72 33.11 -5.02
CA ASP A 802 -6.98 32.71 -6.41
C ASP A 802 -5.81 31.92 -7.00
N LEU A 803 -6.13 30.85 -7.74
CA LEU A 803 -5.17 29.85 -8.21
C LEU A 803 -4.32 30.30 -9.40
N VAL A 804 -4.65 31.44 -10.03
CA VAL A 804 -3.97 31.94 -11.24
C VAL A 804 -3.31 33.29 -10.96
N THR A 805 -4.05 34.22 -10.37
CA THR A 805 -3.64 35.59 -10.08
C THR A 805 -2.96 35.76 -8.72
N ASN A 806 -3.12 34.79 -7.81
CA ASN A 806 -2.66 34.88 -6.41
C ASN A 806 -3.25 36.09 -5.65
N ALA A 807 -4.38 36.63 -6.11
CA ALA A 807 -5.17 37.63 -5.39
C ALA A 807 -5.84 37.04 -4.14
N ASP A 808 -6.11 37.86 -3.14
CA ASP A 808 -7.01 37.47 -2.03
C ASP A 808 -8.46 37.49 -2.54
N LEU A 809 -9.23 36.46 -2.21
CA LEU A 809 -10.62 36.27 -2.63
C LEU A 809 -11.61 36.64 -1.50
N HIS A 810 -12.83 36.99 -1.89
CA HIS A 810 -13.96 37.28 -1.01
C HIS A 810 -14.68 36.00 -0.55
N ALA A 811 -15.68 36.15 0.34
CA ALA A 811 -16.54 35.04 0.74
C ALA A 811 -17.23 34.41 -0.49
N ASN A 812 -17.58 33.13 -0.39
CA ASN A 812 -18.20 32.33 -1.46
C ASN A 812 -17.36 32.17 -2.75
N GLN A 813 -16.08 32.56 -2.74
CA GLN A 813 -15.16 32.37 -3.87
C GLN A 813 -14.14 31.25 -3.57
N THR A 814 -14.05 30.27 -4.46
CA THR A 814 -13.18 29.10 -4.29
C THR A 814 -11.73 29.38 -4.66
N GLY A 815 -10.79 29.02 -3.79
CA GLY A 815 -9.34 29.12 -4.02
C GLY A 815 -8.53 28.28 -3.06
N GLU A 816 -7.22 28.51 -3.01
CA GLU A 816 -6.32 27.84 -2.06
C GLU A 816 -6.53 28.41 -0.65
N LEU A 817 -6.63 27.53 0.35
CA LEU A 817 -6.82 27.93 1.74
C LEU A 817 -5.48 28.20 2.43
N LEU A 818 -5.39 29.33 3.12
CA LEU A 818 -4.23 29.73 3.91
C LEU A 818 -4.68 30.07 5.33
N PHE A 819 -3.94 29.61 6.35
CA PHE A 819 -4.29 29.89 7.76
C PHE A 819 -3.11 30.46 8.55
N ARG A 820 -3.43 31.24 9.59
CA ARG A 820 -2.52 31.70 10.64
C ARG A 820 -3.18 31.43 11.99
N THR A 821 -2.49 30.74 12.88
CA THR A 821 -3.03 30.28 14.17
C THR A 821 -1.92 30.17 15.22
N PRO A 822 -2.18 30.44 16.52
CA PRO A 822 -1.23 30.19 17.61
C PRO A 822 -0.75 28.73 17.71
N SER A 823 -1.46 27.77 17.10
CA SER A 823 -1.11 26.35 17.05
C SER A 823 -0.21 25.94 15.87
N MET A 824 0.23 26.89 15.03
CA MET A 824 1.03 26.57 13.85
C MET A 824 2.38 25.94 14.18
N MET A 825 2.84 25.06 13.29
CA MET A 825 4.19 24.49 13.36
C MET A 825 5.26 25.58 13.31
N LYS A 826 6.45 25.26 13.85
CA LYS A 826 7.66 26.04 13.64
C LYS A 826 8.18 25.92 12.20
N GLY A 827 8.00 24.75 11.58
CA GLY A 827 8.39 24.46 10.21
C GLY A 827 8.59 22.96 9.97
N TYR A 828 9.04 22.61 8.76
CA TYR A 828 9.51 21.27 8.43
C TYR A 828 10.98 21.11 8.81
N TYR A 829 11.27 20.05 9.56
CA TYR A 829 12.60 19.71 10.04
C TYR A 829 13.60 19.48 8.89
N ASN A 830 14.75 20.16 8.97
CA ASN A 830 15.82 20.12 7.97
C ASN A 830 15.38 20.34 6.50
N ASN A 831 14.25 21.01 6.26
CA ASN A 831 13.70 21.20 4.90
C ASN A 831 13.41 22.69 4.58
N PRO A 832 14.45 23.50 4.32
CA PRO A 832 14.31 24.94 4.06
C PRO A 832 13.54 25.24 2.76
N GLU A 833 13.55 24.33 1.79
CA GLU A 833 12.77 24.49 0.55
C GLU A 833 11.27 24.33 0.81
N ALA A 834 10.86 23.27 1.52
CA ALA A 834 9.46 23.10 1.92
C ALA A 834 8.97 24.27 2.79
N ASN A 835 9.83 24.81 3.67
CA ASN A 835 9.49 25.98 4.47
C ASN A 835 9.24 27.22 3.60
N ARG A 836 10.14 27.57 2.67
CA ARG A 836 9.94 28.69 1.73
C ARG A 836 8.70 28.54 0.84
N ALA A 837 8.34 27.31 0.47
CA ALA A 837 7.16 27.06 -0.35
C ALA A 837 5.83 27.09 0.44
N THR A 838 5.89 27.00 1.78
CA THR A 838 4.71 26.83 2.64
C THR A 838 4.36 28.09 3.41
N PHE A 839 5.35 28.81 3.94
CA PHE A 839 5.12 30.06 4.66
C PHE A 839 5.09 31.25 3.71
N THR A 840 4.08 32.11 3.83
CA THR A 840 4.03 33.41 3.15
C THR A 840 4.77 34.49 3.94
N GLU A 841 5.13 35.60 3.29
CA GLU A 841 5.81 36.73 3.93
C GLU A 841 4.98 37.37 5.06
N ASP A 842 3.65 37.32 4.97
CA ASP A 842 2.70 37.78 6.00
C ASP A 842 2.36 36.71 7.07
N GLY A 843 3.09 35.59 7.09
CA GLY A 843 3.05 34.60 8.17
C GLY A 843 1.89 33.62 8.12
N PHE A 844 1.24 33.45 6.96
CA PHE A 844 0.25 32.39 6.74
C PHE A 844 0.91 31.10 6.23
N VAL A 845 0.27 29.97 6.49
CA VAL A 845 0.63 28.64 5.98
C VAL A 845 -0.25 28.31 4.78
N ARG A 846 0.37 28.04 3.63
CA ARG A 846 -0.26 27.47 2.42
C ARG A 846 -0.59 26.00 2.67
N THR A 847 -1.88 25.66 2.72
CA THR A 847 -2.32 24.27 2.98
C THR A 847 -2.12 23.34 1.77
N GLY A 848 -2.24 23.89 0.55
CA GLY A 848 -2.42 23.09 -0.66
C GLY A 848 -3.80 22.42 -0.78
N ASP A 849 -4.72 22.70 0.14
CA ASP A 849 -6.13 22.34 0.06
C ASP A 849 -6.94 23.51 -0.54
N ILE A 850 -8.04 23.19 -1.21
CA ILE A 850 -8.92 24.10 -1.96
C ILE A 850 -10.25 24.21 -1.23
N GLY A 851 -10.80 25.41 -1.19
CA GLY A 851 -12.08 25.64 -0.55
C GLY A 851 -12.53 27.08 -0.62
N TYR A 852 -13.54 27.40 0.19
CA TYR A 852 -14.00 28.75 0.42
C TYR A 852 -14.49 28.89 1.88
N ILE A 853 -14.75 30.13 2.28
CA ILE A 853 -15.52 30.46 3.47
C ILE A 853 -16.74 31.25 3.03
N ASP A 854 -17.90 30.98 3.60
CA ASP A 854 -19.13 31.70 3.29
C ASP A 854 -19.30 32.98 4.11
N GLU A 855 -20.35 33.76 3.80
CA GLU A 855 -20.67 35.02 4.48
C GLU A 855 -21.03 34.84 5.96
N ASP A 856 -21.44 33.64 6.38
CA ASP A 856 -21.75 33.27 7.77
C ASP A 856 -20.53 32.70 8.53
N GLY A 857 -19.35 32.68 7.89
CA GLY A 857 -18.08 32.24 8.47
C GLY A 857 -17.86 30.72 8.50
N TYR A 858 -18.63 29.93 7.75
CA TYR A 858 -18.46 28.48 7.64
C TYR A 858 -17.43 28.12 6.56
N VAL A 859 -16.52 27.21 6.88
CA VAL A 859 -15.42 26.78 6.02
C VAL A 859 -15.79 25.50 5.27
N PHE A 860 -15.60 25.49 3.96
CA PHE A 860 -15.87 24.37 3.07
C PHE A 860 -14.57 23.90 2.42
N ILE A 861 -14.24 22.63 2.58
CA ILE A 861 -13.09 22.00 1.93
C ILE A 861 -13.61 21.32 0.67
N VAL A 862 -13.20 21.83 -0.49
CA VAL A 862 -13.65 21.38 -1.81
C VAL A 862 -12.79 20.25 -2.31
N ASP A 863 -11.45 20.41 -2.37
CA ASP A 863 -10.55 19.34 -2.80
C ASP A 863 -9.08 19.68 -2.43
N ARG A 864 -8.10 19.00 -3.03
CA ARG A 864 -6.67 19.31 -2.91
C ARG A 864 -6.16 19.91 -4.21
N LEU A 865 -5.29 20.91 -4.14
CA LEU A 865 -4.74 21.63 -5.31
C LEU A 865 -4.05 20.68 -6.31
N LYS A 866 -3.47 19.58 -5.81
CA LYS A 866 -2.80 18.54 -6.62
C LYS A 866 -3.76 17.48 -7.19
N GLU A 867 -5.02 17.47 -6.78
CA GLU A 867 -6.03 16.46 -7.12
C GLU A 867 -7.07 16.99 -8.12
N LEU A 868 -7.20 18.32 -8.27
CA LEU A 868 -8.00 18.98 -9.31
C LEU A 868 -7.74 18.46 -10.74
N ILE A 869 -8.78 18.48 -11.56
CA ILE A 869 -8.84 18.01 -12.96
C ILE A 869 -8.93 19.22 -13.89
N LYS A 870 -8.04 19.33 -14.88
CA LYS A 870 -7.91 20.51 -15.75
C LYS A 870 -8.60 20.32 -17.10
N TYR A 871 -9.91 20.59 -17.15
CA TYR A 871 -10.74 20.42 -18.35
C TYR A 871 -11.12 21.76 -18.97
N LYS A 872 -10.72 22.01 -20.24
CA LYS A 872 -11.07 23.21 -21.03
C LYS A 872 -10.75 24.55 -20.36
N GLY A 873 -9.65 24.57 -19.61
CA GLY A 873 -9.22 25.73 -18.81
C GLY A 873 -9.93 25.88 -17.46
N HIS A 874 -10.97 25.08 -17.19
CA HIS A 874 -11.62 24.99 -15.89
C HIS A 874 -10.88 23.99 -14.99
N GLN A 875 -10.94 24.24 -13.68
CA GLN A 875 -10.45 23.30 -12.67
C GLN A 875 -11.66 22.66 -11.99
N VAL A 876 -11.84 21.35 -12.19
CA VAL A 876 -12.94 20.55 -11.64
C VAL A 876 -12.45 19.80 -10.41
N ALA A 877 -13.24 19.82 -9.34
CA ALA A 877 -12.96 19.12 -8.09
C ALA A 877 -13.50 17.67 -8.15
N PRO A 878 -12.63 16.64 -8.06
CA PRO A 878 -13.06 15.25 -7.88
C PRO A 878 -14.15 15.04 -6.81
N ALA A 879 -13.99 15.63 -5.63
CA ALA A 879 -14.88 15.40 -4.49
C ALA A 879 -16.32 15.91 -4.73
N GLU A 880 -16.51 16.97 -5.53
CA GLU A 880 -17.84 17.47 -5.90
C GLU A 880 -18.61 16.45 -6.76
N LEU A 881 -17.90 15.69 -7.60
CA LEU A 881 -18.49 14.64 -8.43
C LEU A 881 -18.70 13.33 -7.65
N GLU A 882 -17.81 13.04 -6.70
CA GLU A 882 -17.98 11.94 -5.74
C GLU A 882 -19.23 12.14 -4.88
N ASP A 883 -19.45 13.34 -4.34
CA ASP A 883 -20.64 13.64 -3.54
C ASP A 883 -21.92 13.39 -4.36
N VAL A 884 -22.02 13.95 -5.57
CA VAL A 884 -23.18 13.71 -6.46
C VAL A 884 -23.35 12.22 -6.77
N LEU A 885 -22.30 11.48 -7.10
CA LEU A 885 -22.39 10.04 -7.36
C LEU A 885 -22.87 9.25 -6.14
N ASN A 886 -22.39 9.58 -4.94
CA ASN A 886 -22.72 8.89 -3.69
C ASN A 886 -24.17 9.13 -3.23
N HIS A 887 -24.84 10.18 -3.72
CA HIS A 887 -26.29 10.38 -3.52
C HIS A 887 -27.15 9.40 -4.35
N HIS A 888 -26.58 8.64 -5.31
CA HIS A 888 -27.33 7.64 -6.07
C HIS A 888 -27.52 6.34 -5.26
N SER A 889 -28.76 5.86 -5.14
CA SER A 889 -29.12 4.73 -4.25
C SER A 889 -28.34 3.43 -4.50
N SER A 890 -27.87 3.22 -5.73
CA SER A 890 -27.10 2.05 -6.13
C SER A 890 -25.58 2.22 -5.97
N VAL A 891 -25.09 3.37 -5.52
CA VAL A 891 -23.66 3.63 -5.27
C VAL A 891 -23.36 3.46 -3.77
N ALA A 892 -22.37 2.62 -3.48
CA ALA A 892 -21.87 2.40 -2.11
C ALA A 892 -20.71 3.33 -1.73
N ASP A 893 -19.89 3.70 -2.72
CA ASP A 893 -18.66 4.49 -2.57
C ASP A 893 -18.19 4.95 -3.97
N SER A 894 -17.48 6.06 -4.08
CA SER A 894 -16.92 6.53 -5.36
C SER A 894 -15.60 7.29 -5.18
N CYS A 895 -14.85 7.42 -6.27
CA CYS A 895 -13.59 8.16 -6.32
C CYS A 895 -13.32 8.68 -7.74
N CYS A 896 -13.29 10.00 -7.90
CA CYS A 896 -13.00 10.66 -9.17
C CYS A 896 -11.49 10.91 -9.34
N VAL A 897 -11.02 10.82 -10.58
CA VAL A 897 -9.62 11.01 -10.97
C VAL A 897 -9.54 11.72 -12.32
N ARG A 898 -8.33 12.20 -12.69
CA ARG A 898 -8.07 12.68 -14.05
C ARG A 898 -8.07 11.50 -15.02
N GLY A 899 -9.11 11.42 -15.85
CA GLY A 899 -9.08 10.69 -17.12
C GLY A 899 -8.38 11.52 -18.20
N LYS A 900 -8.31 10.99 -19.42
CA LYS A 900 -7.94 11.78 -20.61
C LYS A 900 -8.86 11.49 -21.78
N ASP A 901 -9.29 12.54 -22.44
CA ASP A 901 -10.00 12.47 -23.71
C ASP A 901 -9.13 11.75 -24.76
N PRO A 902 -9.61 10.68 -25.41
CA PRO A 902 -8.80 9.89 -26.32
C PRO A 902 -8.34 10.63 -27.59
N GLU A 903 -9.11 11.62 -28.04
CA GLU A 903 -8.89 12.34 -29.31
C GLU A 903 -8.00 13.58 -29.10
N THR A 904 -8.32 14.38 -28.07
CA THR A 904 -7.66 15.66 -27.78
C THR A 904 -6.53 15.53 -26.76
N GLY A 905 -6.52 14.49 -25.93
CA GLY A 905 -5.54 14.29 -24.85
C GLY A 905 -5.73 15.19 -23.62
N GLU A 906 -6.79 16.01 -23.63
CA GLU A 906 -7.23 16.89 -22.54
C GLU A 906 -7.63 16.07 -21.29
N GLU A 907 -7.49 16.64 -20.08
CA GLU A 907 -7.92 15.94 -18.85
C GLU A 907 -9.44 15.97 -18.73
N ILE A 908 -10.07 14.81 -18.54
CA ILE A 908 -11.52 14.69 -18.35
C ILE A 908 -11.86 14.17 -16.95
N PRO A 909 -13.01 14.54 -16.36
CA PRO A 909 -13.44 13.95 -15.11
C PRO A 909 -13.84 12.47 -15.30
N LYS A 910 -13.08 11.54 -14.72
CA LYS A 910 -13.43 10.12 -14.62
C LYS A 910 -13.88 9.79 -13.20
N ALA A 911 -14.89 8.94 -13.06
CA ALA A 911 -15.27 8.30 -11.81
C ALA A 911 -14.90 6.81 -11.75
N PHE A 912 -14.46 6.33 -10.59
CA PHE A 912 -14.55 4.93 -10.18
C PHE A 912 -15.68 4.78 -9.16
N VAL A 913 -16.48 3.72 -9.28
CA VAL A 913 -17.70 3.53 -8.48
C VAL A 913 -17.76 2.10 -7.91
N VAL A 914 -18.14 1.98 -6.65
CA VAL A 914 -18.51 0.72 -6.01
C VAL A 914 -20.03 0.69 -5.89
N LEU A 915 -20.68 -0.39 -6.33
CA LEU A 915 -22.14 -0.54 -6.24
C LEU A 915 -22.59 -1.08 -4.87
N THR A 916 -23.82 -0.72 -4.47
CA THR A 916 -24.48 -1.25 -3.26
C THR A 916 -24.75 -2.75 -3.41
N GLU A 917 -24.56 -3.51 -2.33
CA GLU A 917 -24.79 -4.96 -2.34
C GLU A 917 -26.25 -5.28 -2.70
N GLY A 918 -26.45 -6.00 -3.81
CA GLY A 918 -27.77 -6.31 -4.36
C GLY A 918 -28.24 -5.39 -5.48
N ALA A 919 -27.58 -4.24 -5.72
CA ALA A 919 -27.84 -3.42 -6.90
C ALA A 919 -27.48 -4.21 -8.17
N LYS A 920 -28.47 -4.36 -9.05
CA LYS A 920 -28.34 -4.94 -10.38
C LYS A 920 -29.02 -3.96 -11.33
N ASP A 921 -28.57 -3.97 -12.58
CA ASP A 921 -29.17 -3.24 -13.71
C ASP A 921 -28.92 -1.71 -13.79
N VAL A 922 -28.06 -1.12 -12.93
CA VAL A 922 -27.59 0.27 -13.09
C VAL A 922 -26.39 0.36 -14.03
N SER A 923 -26.45 1.27 -15.00
CA SER A 923 -25.42 1.43 -16.04
C SER A 923 -24.45 2.60 -15.80
N GLU A 924 -23.29 2.59 -16.48
CA GLU A 924 -22.34 3.71 -16.45
C GLU A 924 -22.97 5.01 -16.98
N GLY A 925 -23.74 4.90 -18.08
CA GLY A 925 -24.42 6.03 -18.71
C GLY A 925 -25.48 6.66 -17.80
N GLU A 926 -26.28 5.84 -17.11
CA GLU A 926 -27.29 6.29 -16.15
C GLU A 926 -26.68 7.11 -15.00
N LEU A 927 -25.56 6.65 -14.42
CA LEU A 927 -24.85 7.40 -13.39
C LEU A 927 -24.20 8.68 -13.92
N MET A 928 -23.70 8.66 -15.17
CA MET A 928 -23.17 9.85 -15.83
C MET A 928 -24.26 10.89 -16.14
N ASP A 929 -25.44 10.45 -16.57
CA ASP A 929 -26.61 11.31 -16.81
C ASP A 929 -27.16 11.87 -15.49
N PHE A 930 -27.25 11.04 -14.44
CA PHE A 930 -27.61 11.48 -13.09
C PHE A 930 -26.69 12.60 -12.59
N VAL A 931 -25.37 12.51 -12.81
CA VAL A 931 -24.45 13.62 -12.52
C VAL A 931 -24.69 14.79 -13.49
N ALA A 932 -24.92 14.53 -14.78
CA ALA A 932 -25.05 15.56 -15.81
C ALA A 932 -26.25 16.49 -15.69
N GLU A 933 -27.33 16.02 -15.05
CA GLU A 933 -28.51 16.80 -14.64
C GLU A 933 -28.20 17.77 -13.47
N ARG A 934 -27.19 17.44 -12.64
CA ARG A 934 -26.94 18.08 -11.34
C ARG A 934 -25.74 19.02 -11.31
N VAL A 935 -24.86 18.96 -12.32
CA VAL A 935 -23.64 19.79 -12.39
C VAL A 935 -23.50 20.55 -13.72
N ALA A 936 -22.81 21.69 -13.67
CA ALA A 936 -22.50 22.49 -14.86
C ALA A 936 -21.75 21.69 -15.93
N GLY A 937 -21.96 22.01 -17.21
CA GLY A 937 -21.48 21.21 -18.36
C GLY A 937 -19.99 20.84 -18.34
N PHE A 938 -19.13 21.73 -17.83
CA PHE A 938 -17.69 21.49 -17.70
C PHE A 938 -17.30 20.57 -16.52
N LYS A 939 -18.16 20.41 -15.51
CA LYS A 939 -17.92 19.54 -14.34
C LYS A 939 -18.32 18.09 -14.58
N ARG A 940 -19.35 17.87 -15.40
CA ARG A 940 -19.96 16.55 -15.70
C ARG A 940 -18.91 15.44 -15.88
N VAL A 941 -19.15 14.26 -15.32
CA VAL A 941 -18.33 13.05 -15.58
C VAL A 941 -18.32 12.72 -17.09
N ARG A 942 -17.20 12.18 -17.58
CA ARG A 942 -16.99 11.78 -19.00
C ARG A 942 -16.67 10.30 -19.18
N GLU A 943 -16.22 9.64 -18.12
CA GLU A 943 -15.84 8.24 -18.09
C GLU A 943 -16.20 7.73 -16.70
N LEU A 944 -16.84 6.57 -16.60
CA LEU A 944 -17.16 5.92 -15.33
C LEU A 944 -16.66 4.47 -15.39
N GLU A 945 -16.32 3.89 -14.25
CA GLU A 945 -15.89 2.49 -14.17
C GLU A 945 -16.29 1.87 -12.83
N PHE A 946 -16.90 0.68 -12.87
CA PHE A 946 -17.21 -0.08 -11.65
C PHE A 946 -16.00 -0.86 -11.12
N ILE A 947 -15.73 -0.77 -9.82
CA ILE A 947 -14.66 -1.51 -9.12
C ILE A 947 -15.14 -2.10 -7.79
N ALA A 948 -14.45 -3.12 -7.31
CA ALA A 948 -14.84 -3.86 -6.09
C ALA A 948 -14.71 -3.04 -4.78
N ALA A 949 -13.77 -2.09 -4.70
CA ALA A 949 -13.57 -1.24 -3.52
C ALA A 949 -12.76 0.02 -3.86
N ILE A 950 -13.05 1.14 -3.18
CA ILE A 950 -12.16 2.33 -3.17
C ILE A 950 -11.03 2.07 -2.16
N PRO A 951 -9.73 2.18 -2.55
CA PRO A 951 -8.63 1.99 -1.62
C PRO A 951 -8.57 3.12 -0.59
N LYS A 952 -8.40 2.77 0.69
CA LYS A 952 -8.45 3.70 1.84
C LYS A 952 -7.34 3.39 2.86
N SER A 953 -6.81 4.43 3.50
CA SER A 953 -5.82 4.30 4.58
C SER A 953 -6.46 3.83 5.90
N LEU A 954 -5.64 3.53 6.91
CA LEU A 954 -6.11 3.21 8.27
C LEU A 954 -6.89 4.35 8.94
N ALA A 955 -6.68 5.60 8.51
CA ALA A 955 -7.49 6.75 8.93
C ALA A 955 -8.78 6.90 8.09
N GLY A 956 -9.08 5.95 7.20
CA GLY A 956 -10.24 5.95 6.30
C GLY A 956 -10.14 6.84 5.07
N LYS A 957 -8.99 7.51 4.88
CA LYS A 957 -8.79 8.46 3.79
C LYS A 957 -8.58 7.74 2.46
N VAL A 958 -9.32 8.15 1.42
CA VAL A 958 -9.19 7.62 0.06
C VAL A 958 -7.76 7.78 -0.45
N LEU A 959 -7.19 6.68 -0.94
CA LEU A 959 -5.86 6.61 -1.55
C LEU A 959 -5.96 6.94 -3.05
N ARG A 960 -6.48 8.13 -3.37
CA ARG A 960 -6.79 8.60 -4.74
C ARG A 960 -5.62 8.39 -5.72
N LYS A 961 -4.39 8.49 -5.23
CA LYS A 961 -3.17 8.22 -6.01
C LYS A 961 -3.18 6.81 -6.65
N GLU A 962 -3.60 5.78 -5.94
CA GLU A 962 -3.60 4.40 -6.46
C GLU A 962 -4.55 4.24 -7.63
N LEU A 963 -5.75 4.83 -7.53
CA LEU A 963 -6.73 4.86 -8.62
C LEU A 963 -6.31 5.80 -9.77
N GLN A 964 -5.61 6.89 -9.46
CA GLN A 964 -5.02 7.76 -10.48
C GLN A 964 -3.89 7.05 -11.24
N ASP A 965 -3.04 6.29 -10.56
CA ASP A 965 -1.97 5.50 -11.15
C ASP A 965 -2.54 4.33 -11.98
N LEU A 966 -3.62 3.70 -11.51
CA LEU A 966 -4.42 2.75 -12.29
C LEU A 966 -5.00 3.40 -13.57
N GLN A 967 -5.60 4.59 -13.49
CA GLN A 967 -6.15 5.26 -14.68
C GLN A 967 -5.04 5.72 -15.64
N ASN A 968 -3.93 6.24 -15.12
CA ASN A 968 -2.74 6.57 -15.92
C ASN A 968 -2.24 5.34 -16.69
N HIS A 969 -2.22 4.18 -16.03
CA HIS A 969 -1.85 2.90 -16.61
C HIS A 969 -2.81 2.45 -17.72
N LYS A 970 -4.13 2.67 -17.54
CA LYS A 970 -5.16 2.38 -18.54
C LYS A 970 -5.10 3.32 -19.74
N ILE A 971 -4.95 4.63 -19.54
CA ILE A 971 -4.76 5.62 -20.61
C ILE A 971 -3.53 5.26 -21.45
N GLN A 972 -2.42 4.86 -20.81
CA GLN A 972 -1.22 4.42 -21.52
C GLN A 972 -1.49 3.15 -22.34
N GLN A 973 -2.24 2.18 -21.82
CA GLN A 973 -2.66 0.99 -22.58
C GLN A 973 -3.61 1.32 -23.75
N ALA A 974 -4.55 2.25 -23.56
CA ALA A 974 -5.47 2.69 -24.62
C ALA A 974 -4.72 3.37 -25.77
N LYS A 975 -3.75 4.25 -25.47
CA LYS A 975 -2.87 4.87 -26.46
C LYS A 975 -2.03 3.84 -27.22
N LEU A 976 -1.47 2.85 -26.52
CA LEU A 976 -0.74 1.75 -27.15
C LEU A 976 -1.64 0.88 -28.05
N ARG A 977 -2.92 0.69 -27.71
CA ARG A 977 -3.91 0.01 -28.57
C ARG A 977 -4.24 0.84 -29.83
N LEU A 978 -4.47 2.14 -29.69
CA LEU A 978 -4.75 3.03 -30.84
C LEU A 978 -3.56 3.12 -31.81
N GLN A 979 -2.33 3.23 -31.29
CA GLN A 979 -1.08 3.17 -32.06
C GLN A 979 -0.76 1.79 -32.65
N SER A 980 -1.59 0.78 -32.41
CA SER A 980 -1.51 -0.55 -33.06
C SER A 980 -2.65 -0.81 -34.05
N ARG A 981 -3.60 0.12 -34.19
CA ARG A 981 -4.70 0.11 -35.17
C ARG A 981 -4.49 1.12 -36.30
N LEU A 982 -3.72 2.18 -36.04
CA LEU A 982 -3.05 3.03 -37.03
C LEU A 982 -1.72 2.39 -37.46
#